data_AF-A6RC25-F1
#
_entry.id   AF-A6RC25-F1
#
_cell.length_a   1.000
_cell.length_b   1.000
_cell.length_c   1.000
_cell.angle_alpha   90.00
_cell.angle_beta   90.00
_cell.angle_gamma   90.00
#
_symmetry.space_group_name_H-M   'P 1'
#
loop_
_entity.id
_entity.type
_entity.pdbx_description
1 polymer ?
#
loop_
_entity_poly.entity_id
_entity_poly.type
_entity_poly.pdbx_seq_one_letter_code
_entity_poly.pdbx_strand_id
1 'polypeptide(L)'
;MEASSVTQSFRSTVMPPTVPVLSRVPTHGERARSATEHRNDSQPQVHPTQQDEKTLADLHRTLTEFSEGNHPQYAEPHSTLDKYLREHGVKVEAGEPLGRLGVCFKNLSTWGMRNEHAQVKTLAHAVWRTCTFQDVYEWTVKRWIAPPRLQDGRPLINDFSGVVRSGEIMLISEMLEIYGRVFGISHAMDTLVGNEYIRGISGGERKRLSIVESLATDSAVAAWDNSTRGLDAAAAVDYARSLRIMTDTCGKATIVTLYQASDAVYSFADRVMIIDEGRMLYQGPANKAKSYFENLGYKCHPRQTITDFLTGIASDRTRAFRDGYETRAPKGAVELERAFKESEYFKIIQQDIQNYEAELSRMHQTCESSNGLESFRTISRQKKSRFVSAKSVYNTSLVKQVTLCTKRQWWLLKGYPSHLYMKLASSIVLGLLISSLFYDLPTNLQGAFSRGGLVFYSILTLPWIQLAELEDSVHGRDIISRQKRFAFVRPSAVAFARTLFDFVTVFAGAFFIFFLISYLHTICHTAQFRLFASFSSFEVALRYCGVAFLMAITYGGYLLPLNQLTSRVPWVGWIAVGRPNYTTPALYAFEACMATEFHNLQLSCEPRSIIPSGPDYTDTRYQTCAGAGSLPGHLKIGGDAYLAEKYGFYYHNVWRDFGILILFIVAYTASNAWLCETIEWDDGSAGAVSFNRKRKSPFSAAASDEENRAFDVDHKASPATTNVDIAGTPSEQIATTQSAFAWRNLTYTIRQGDSDRVLLNDVSGYCQPGTLTALVGSSGAGKSTLLTTLTQRQNTGTVTGDIMINGQTPDVSFRRKIGYCQQMDIHDKTSTIREAFEFSALLRQGADISRKEKLAYVDIILHILELTELQDAVIGSLPIEQKRRTTIGVELCAKPSHLLFLDEPTSGLDSEGAFSIVVLLRKLADAGLAILCTIHQASHQQIEVFDRVLALNPGGNVFYFGEVGPSGKTICDYFGRHGVFIEDEKNVADLLIEVGVGICKVKGKQLDWNEIWKHSPEASKVQEEADIICSRENGEHVIDQIRDKDEFASPTWEQIVELTKRTSRHYWRSPEYPYSRLYASAIHALLNGLTYLQIGNSETDMQSRAFSCFLILMLVPEFVNGTSMKFTENRDMWEEREYPSRIYGWISFTTAQILSELPYALAGGAIFYLLFYYAVGLPLGVPAGYTFLMVLFFHLFSTSWGQWIAAMSSDAVMAANLMPFFLIMCELFNGVLHPKEEMGLYLSISGG
;
A
#
# COMPACT_ATOMS: atom_id res chain seq x y z
N MET A 1 -55.43 1.02 9.09
CA MET A 1 -55.16 2.46 9.24
C MET A 1 -54.11 2.86 8.20
N GLU A 2 -54.36 2.60 6.90
CA GLU A 2 -55.34 3.25 5.99
C GLU A 2 -54.82 4.63 5.56
N ALA A 3 -54.45 4.91 4.30
CA ALA A 3 -55.16 4.85 3.00
C ALA A 3 -55.40 6.30 2.50
N SER A 4 -55.37 6.66 1.21
CA SER A 4 -55.10 5.92 -0.05
C SER A 4 -54.90 6.89 -1.24
N SER A 5 -54.10 6.46 -2.24
CA SER A 5 -54.22 6.71 -3.70
C SER A 5 -54.49 8.11 -4.31
N VAL A 6 -53.80 8.42 -5.42
CA VAL A 6 -54.37 8.76 -6.77
C VAL A 6 -53.23 8.70 -7.82
N THR A 7 -53.55 8.54 -9.11
CA THR A 7 -52.61 8.30 -10.24
C THR A 7 -52.92 9.14 -11.48
N GLN A 8 -52.06 9.05 -12.52
CA GLN A 8 -52.22 9.56 -13.91
C GLN A 8 -52.11 11.10 -14.11
N SER A 9 -51.74 11.64 -15.29
CA SER A 9 -50.99 11.13 -16.48
C SER A 9 -50.63 12.30 -17.42
N PHE A 10 -49.73 12.10 -18.41
CA PHE A 10 -49.82 12.72 -19.75
C PHE A 10 -48.89 12.01 -20.77
N ARG A 11 -49.19 12.06 -22.09
CA ARG A 11 -48.48 11.26 -23.13
C ARG A 11 -48.52 11.88 -24.55
N SER A 12 -47.35 11.93 -25.20
CA SER A 12 -47.05 11.75 -26.65
C SER A 12 -47.78 12.48 -27.81
N THR A 13 -46.95 13.08 -28.70
CA THR A 13 -47.06 13.17 -30.19
C THR A 13 -45.63 13.01 -30.79
N VAL A 14 -45.29 12.64 -32.06
CA VAL A 14 -45.95 12.50 -33.39
C VAL A 14 -45.86 13.78 -34.27
N MET A 15 -45.26 13.83 -35.48
CA MET A 15 -44.47 12.86 -36.30
C MET A 15 -43.56 13.59 -37.37
N PRO A 16 -42.74 12.89 -38.22
CA PRO A 16 -41.66 13.45 -39.10
C PRO A 16 -42.13 13.62 -40.59
N PRO A 17 -41.36 13.46 -41.71
CA PRO A 17 -39.89 13.38 -41.99
C PRO A 17 -39.38 14.18 -43.24
N THR A 18 -38.07 14.11 -43.59
CA THR A 18 -37.50 13.80 -44.96
C THR A 18 -35.96 14.01 -45.07
N VAL A 19 -35.39 13.63 -46.24
CA VAL A 19 -33.96 13.64 -46.70
C VAL A 19 -33.96 14.12 -48.20
N PRO A 20 -32.84 14.33 -48.98
CA PRO A 20 -31.53 13.63 -48.94
C PRO A 20 -30.21 14.37 -49.40
N VAL A 21 -29.04 13.90 -48.89
CA VAL A 21 -27.80 13.50 -49.66
C VAL A 21 -26.97 14.50 -50.55
N LEU A 22 -25.64 14.24 -50.62
CA LEU A 22 -24.60 14.63 -51.64
C LEU A 22 -23.91 16.04 -51.67
N SER A 23 -22.71 16.09 -51.07
CA SER A 23 -21.39 16.28 -51.77
C SER A 23 -20.71 17.66 -52.03
N ARG A 24 -19.37 17.53 -52.16
CA ARG A 24 -18.34 18.33 -52.91
C ARG A 24 -17.62 19.53 -52.25
N VAL A 25 -16.29 19.51 -52.46
CA VAL A 25 -15.24 20.50 -52.12
C VAL A 25 -15.02 21.48 -53.30
N PRO A 26 -14.80 22.78 -53.03
CA PRO A 26 -13.63 23.52 -53.57
C PRO A 26 -12.99 24.48 -52.51
N THR A 27 -11.70 24.40 -52.16
CA THR A 27 -10.48 24.99 -52.79
C THR A 27 -10.30 26.53 -52.78
N HIS A 28 -9.25 26.99 -52.05
CA HIS A 28 -8.32 28.13 -52.28
C HIS A 28 -8.78 29.59 -52.58
N GLY A 29 -8.01 30.56 -52.01
CA GLY A 29 -7.97 32.00 -52.37
C GLY A 29 -7.75 32.90 -51.13
N GLU A 30 -6.53 33.10 -50.59
CA GLU A 30 -5.35 33.88 -51.06
C GLU A 30 -5.41 35.41 -50.77
N ARG A 31 -4.31 35.96 -50.21
CA ARG A 31 -3.91 37.39 -50.00
C ARG A 31 -4.47 38.14 -48.77
N ALA A 32 -3.84 39.22 -48.27
CA ALA A 32 -2.44 39.50 -47.83
C ALA A 32 -2.19 41.02 -47.69
N ARG A 33 -1.56 41.48 -46.57
CA ARG A 33 -0.81 42.75 -46.32
C ARG A 33 -0.55 42.88 -44.80
N SER A 34 0.70 42.88 -44.28
CA SER A 34 1.76 43.93 -44.26
C SER A 34 1.53 45.04 -43.22
N ALA A 35 2.49 45.45 -42.36
CA ALA A 35 3.86 44.97 -42.08
C ALA A 35 4.46 45.61 -40.79
N THR A 36 5.56 45.02 -40.26
CA THR A 36 6.62 45.64 -39.38
C THR A 36 6.22 46.21 -38.01
N GLU A 37 7.06 46.26 -36.95
CA GLU A 37 8.54 46.28 -36.84
C GLU A 37 9.15 45.23 -35.86
N HIS A 38 10.48 45.31 -35.62
CA HIS A 38 11.34 44.30 -34.97
C HIS A 38 11.51 44.41 -33.44
N ARG A 39 11.77 43.26 -32.81
CA ARG A 39 12.97 43.07 -31.96
C ARG A 39 13.44 41.61 -32.00
N ASN A 40 14.75 41.40 -32.00
CA ASN A 40 15.36 40.06 -32.01
C ASN A 40 15.60 39.55 -30.59
N ASP A 41 15.36 38.26 -30.38
CA ASP A 41 16.17 37.44 -29.47
C ASP A 41 16.29 36.02 -30.06
N SER A 42 17.47 35.43 -30.00
CA SER A 42 17.82 34.30 -30.89
C SER A 42 17.60 32.92 -30.27
N GLN A 43 16.64 32.16 -30.82
CA GLN A 43 16.58 30.70 -30.65
C GLN A 43 17.10 30.00 -31.93
N PRO A 44 17.82 28.86 -31.81
CA PRO A 44 18.19 28.05 -32.96
C PRO A 44 16.98 27.25 -33.46
N GLN A 45 16.28 27.74 -34.47
CA GLN A 45 15.28 26.95 -35.18
C GLN A 45 15.97 26.01 -36.18
N VAL A 46 15.72 24.71 -36.05
CA VAL A 46 16.06 23.72 -37.08
C VAL A 46 14.90 23.70 -38.08
N HIS A 47 15.16 24.09 -39.32
CA HIS A 47 14.20 23.88 -40.40
C HIS A 47 14.25 22.41 -40.83
N PRO A 48 13.13 21.67 -40.83
CA PRO A 48 13.06 20.38 -41.51
C PRO A 48 13.27 20.58 -43.01
N THR A 49 13.85 19.59 -43.68
CA THR A 49 13.97 19.60 -45.13
C THR A 49 12.64 19.19 -45.78
N GLN A 50 12.45 19.50 -47.07
CA GLN A 50 11.31 18.97 -47.84
C GLN A 50 11.30 17.44 -47.94
N GLN A 51 12.42 16.77 -47.61
CA GLN A 51 12.44 15.31 -47.46
C GLN A 51 11.69 14.92 -46.18
N ASP A 52 12.01 15.55 -45.05
CA ASP A 52 11.42 15.28 -43.73
C ASP A 52 9.91 15.61 -43.70
N GLU A 53 9.48 16.72 -44.32
CA GLU A 53 8.04 17.05 -44.43
C GLU A 53 7.26 16.02 -45.25
N LYS A 54 7.86 15.48 -46.33
CA LYS A 54 7.25 14.38 -47.11
C LYS A 54 7.23 13.08 -46.32
N THR A 55 8.32 12.75 -45.63
CA THR A 55 8.39 11.56 -44.77
C THR A 55 7.34 11.64 -43.66
N LEU A 56 7.11 12.80 -43.05
CA LEU A 56 6.04 13.04 -42.07
C LEU A 56 4.63 12.91 -42.69
N ALA A 57 4.41 13.44 -43.90
CA ALA A 57 3.14 13.32 -44.60
C ALA A 57 2.81 11.87 -44.96
N ASP A 58 3.78 11.11 -45.48
CA ASP A 58 3.62 9.68 -45.78
C ASP A 58 3.50 8.85 -44.48
N LEU A 59 4.18 9.23 -43.39
CA LEU A 59 3.97 8.63 -42.06
C LEU A 59 2.52 8.79 -41.60
N HIS A 60 2.00 10.02 -41.62
CA HIS A 60 0.64 10.32 -41.19
C HIS A 60 -0.39 9.59 -42.07
N ARG A 61 -0.14 9.49 -43.37
CA ARG A 61 -1.00 8.75 -44.30
C ARG A 61 -1.01 7.25 -44.01
N THR A 62 0.16 6.64 -43.85
CA THR A 62 0.32 5.21 -43.56
C THR A 62 -0.31 4.84 -42.21
N LEU A 63 -0.24 5.74 -41.22
CA LEU A 63 -0.89 5.57 -39.92
C LEU A 63 -2.43 5.68 -39.99
N THR A 64 -2.99 6.47 -40.91
CA THR A 64 -4.46 6.58 -41.07
C THR A 64 -5.08 5.45 -41.90
N GLU A 65 -4.42 4.99 -42.97
CA GLU A 65 -4.99 3.97 -43.88
C GLU A 65 -5.15 2.57 -43.22
N PHE A 66 -4.50 2.32 -42.07
CA PHE A 66 -4.68 1.10 -41.27
C PHE A 66 -5.93 1.09 -40.37
N SER A 67 -6.69 2.19 -40.27
CA SER A 67 -7.77 2.33 -39.27
C SER A 67 -9.17 1.86 -39.71
N GLU A 68 -9.40 1.55 -40.98
CA GLU A 68 -10.75 1.20 -41.50
C GLU A 68 -11.00 -0.31 -41.69
N GLY A 69 -10.16 -1.16 -41.09
CA GLY A 69 -10.28 -2.62 -41.12
C GLY A 69 -11.25 -3.19 -40.07
N ASN A 70 -12.51 -3.42 -40.44
CA ASN A 70 -13.49 -4.11 -39.58
C ASN A 70 -13.16 -5.60 -39.38
N HIS A 71 -12.34 -5.95 -38.37
CA HIS A 71 -12.43 -7.16 -37.54
C HIS A 71 -11.31 -7.17 -36.47
N PRO A 72 -11.58 -7.57 -35.20
CA PRO A 72 -10.57 -7.55 -34.14
C PRO A 72 -9.66 -8.79 -34.17
N GLN A 73 -8.71 -8.83 -35.11
CA GLN A 73 -7.58 -9.77 -35.05
C GLN A 73 -6.42 -9.17 -34.24
N TYR A 74 -5.91 -9.94 -33.28
CA TYR A 74 -4.64 -9.62 -32.60
C TYR A 74 -3.49 -9.81 -33.60
N ALA A 75 -3.03 -8.71 -34.20
CA ALA A 75 -1.79 -8.70 -34.97
C ALA A 75 -0.59 -8.85 -34.04
N GLU A 76 0.30 -9.82 -34.31
CA GLU A 76 1.48 -10.11 -33.49
C GLU A 76 2.42 -8.86 -33.39
N PRO A 77 2.55 -8.19 -32.22
CA PRO A 77 3.16 -6.86 -32.12
C PRO A 77 4.66 -6.77 -32.46
N HIS A 78 5.31 -7.91 -32.69
CA HIS A 78 6.77 -8.04 -32.69
C HIS A 78 7.37 -8.17 -34.10
N SER A 79 6.54 -8.49 -35.10
CA SER A 79 6.96 -8.50 -36.52
C SER A 79 7.36 -7.11 -37.03
N THR A 80 6.85 -6.05 -36.40
CA THR A 80 7.11 -4.66 -36.77
C THR A 80 8.42 -4.11 -36.20
N LEU A 81 8.89 -4.53 -35.02
CA LEU A 81 10.11 -3.97 -34.42
C LEU A 81 11.38 -4.35 -35.21
N ASP A 82 11.56 -5.64 -35.49
CA ASP A 82 12.70 -6.15 -36.25
C ASP A 82 12.66 -5.66 -37.72
N LYS A 83 11.47 -5.40 -38.26
CA LYS A 83 11.30 -4.75 -39.57
C LYS A 83 11.61 -3.24 -39.51
N TYR A 84 11.12 -2.52 -38.50
CA TYR A 84 11.32 -1.09 -38.28
C TYR A 84 12.80 -0.74 -38.10
N LEU A 85 13.55 -1.51 -37.30
CA LEU A 85 14.99 -1.33 -37.09
C LEU A 85 15.81 -1.53 -38.38
N ARG A 86 15.38 -2.48 -39.24
CA ARG A 86 16.00 -2.71 -40.56
C ARG A 86 15.63 -1.62 -41.57
N GLU A 87 14.39 -1.14 -41.55
CA GLU A 87 13.89 -0.10 -42.48
C GLU A 87 14.40 1.31 -42.13
N HIS A 88 14.60 1.64 -40.86
CA HIS A 88 15.15 2.92 -40.40
C HIS A 88 16.68 2.96 -40.37
N GLY A 89 17.35 1.90 -40.82
CA GLY A 89 18.77 1.94 -41.17
C GLY A 89 19.72 2.21 -40.01
N VAL A 90 19.38 1.80 -38.78
CA VAL A 90 20.21 1.98 -37.57
C VAL A 90 21.45 1.09 -37.63
N LYS A 91 22.42 1.49 -38.45
CA LYS A 91 23.77 0.94 -38.43
C LYS A 91 24.49 1.50 -37.21
N VAL A 92 24.76 0.63 -36.24
CA VAL A 92 25.82 0.88 -35.26
C VAL A 92 27.13 1.02 -36.03
N GLU A 93 27.73 2.21 -36.03
CA GLU A 93 29.02 2.43 -36.67
C GLU A 93 30.10 1.71 -35.85
N ALA A 94 30.52 0.53 -36.32
CA ALA A 94 31.58 -0.27 -35.74
C ALA A 94 32.96 0.40 -35.93
N GLY A 95 33.18 1.51 -35.21
CA GLY A 95 34.25 2.48 -35.46
C GLY A 95 35.36 2.56 -34.40
N GLU A 96 35.11 2.22 -33.13
CA GLU A 96 36.15 2.14 -32.09
C GLU A 96 35.72 1.17 -30.95
N PRO A 97 36.66 0.42 -30.33
CA PRO A 97 36.34 -0.56 -29.29
C PRO A 97 36.14 0.10 -27.91
N LEU A 98 34.99 0.76 -27.73
CA LEU A 98 34.56 1.25 -26.42
C LEU A 98 34.50 0.10 -25.39
N GLY A 99 34.91 0.41 -24.15
CA GLY A 99 35.30 -0.60 -23.17
C GLY A 99 34.18 -1.57 -22.78
N ARG A 100 34.29 -2.83 -23.23
CA ARG A 100 33.40 -3.96 -22.86
C ARG A 100 33.45 -4.19 -21.35
N LEU A 101 32.52 -3.58 -20.61
CA LEU A 101 32.52 -3.59 -19.14
C LEU A 101 31.98 -4.92 -18.58
N GLY A 102 32.76 -5.98 -18.68
CA GLY A 102 32.43 -7.26 -18.06
C GLY A 102 32.67 -7.25 -16.54
N VAL A 103 31.74 -7.83 -15.78
CA VAL A 103 31.88 -8.00 -14.34
C VAL A 103 32.43 -9.39 -14.05
N CYS A 104 33.56 -9.44 -13.35
CA CYS A 104 34.15 -10.66 -12.81
C CYS A 104 33.95 -10.66 -11.28
N PHE A 105 33.28 -11.69 -10.78
CA PHE A 105 33.22 -12.02 -9.36
C PHE A 105 34.32 -13.04 -9.05
N LYS A 106 34.99 -12.91 -7.90
CA LYS A 106 36.08 -13.80 -7.50
C LYS A 106 36.13 -13.89 -5.98
N ASN A 107 36.00 -15.10 -5.44
CA ASN A 107 35.96 -15.41 -4.00
C ASN A 107 34.99 -14.51 -3.20
N LEU A 108 33.82 -14.19 -3.76
CA LEU A 108 32.81 -13.37 -3.09
C LEU A 108 32.18 -14.18 -1.94
N SER A 109 32.29 -13.65 -0.72
CA SER A 109 31.53 -14.12 0.44
C SER A 109 30.67 -13.01 1.01
N THR A 110 29.48 -13.35 1.49
CA THR A 110 28.50 -12.41 2.08
C THR A 110 28.07 -12.89 3.45
N TRP A 111 27.77 -11.95 4.34
CA TRP A 111 27.50 -12.22 5.76
C TRP A 111 26.16 -11.58 6.16
N GLY A 112 25.25 -12.39 6.68
CA GLY A 112 23.97 -11.93 7.24
C GLY A 112 24.15 -11.53 8.71
N MET A 113 23.58 -10.40 9.11
CA MET A 113 23.61 -10.00 10.53
C MET A 113 22.80 -10.99 11.37
N ARG A 114 23.36 -11.39 12.53
CA ARG A 114 22.65 -12.21 13.52
C ARG A 114 21.33 -11.52 13.91
N ASN A 115 20.28 -12.31 14.12
CA ASN A 115 18.93 -11.82 14.44
C ASN A 115 18.92 -10.84 15.63
N GLU A 116 18.92 -9.53 15.35
CA GLU A 116 18.50 -8.53 16.33
C GLU A 116 16.99 -8.69 16.53
N HIS A 117 16.61 -9.51 17.51
CA HIS A 117 15.22 -9.63 17.93
C HIS A 117 14.66 -8.23 18.22
N ALA A 118 13.63 -7.83 17.48
CA ALA A 118 12.81 -6.66 17.79
C ALA A 118 12.08 -6.95 19.12
N GLN A 119 12.75 -6.67 20.25
CA GLN A 119 12.25 -6.99 21.58
C GLN A 119 11.11 -6.04 21.94
N VAL A 120 9.88 -6.39 21.53
CA VAL A 120 8.63 -5.74 21.92
C VAL A 120 8.48 -5.85 23.44
N LYS A 121 9.02 -4.86 24.15
CA LYS A 121 8.99 -4.78 25.62
C LYS A 121 7.82 -3.90 26.05
N THR A 122 7.17 -4.36 27.11
CA THR A 122 5.89 -3.88 27.65
C THR A 122 5.81 -2.36 27.82
N LEU A 123 4.57 -1.84 27.89
CA LEU A 123 4.26 -0.42 28.12
C LEU A 123 5.13 0.23 29.22
N ALA A 124 5.36 -0.44 30.34
CA ALA A 124 6.22 0.06 31.42
C ALA A 124 7.68 0.29 30.99
N HIS A 125 8.21 -0.56 30.11
CA HIS A 125 9.56 -0.42 29.55
C HIS A 125 9.63 0.67 28.47
N ALA A 126 8.57 0.83 27.66
CA ALA A 126 8.47 1.94 26.70
C ALA A 126 8.37 3.31 27.40
N VAL A 127 7.52 3.41 28.44
CA VAL A 127 7.44 4.59 29.32
C VAL A 127 8.80 4.86 29.98
N TRP A 128 9.47 3.84 30.53
CA TRP A 128 10.79 4.02 31.14
C TRP A 128 11.84 4.54 30.14
N ARG A 129 11.99 3.91 28.96
CA ARG A 129 12.95 4.36 27.92
C ARG A 129 12.66 5.78 27.42
N THR A 130 11.39 6.16 27.35
CA THR A 130 10.98 7.53 26.97
C THR A 130 11.35 8.52 28.06
N CYS A 131 10.99 8.24 29.32
CA CYS A 131 11.30 9.10 30.46
C CYS A 131 12.82 9.23 30.77
N THR A 132 13.64 8.26 30.37
CA THR A 132 15.11 8.33 30.47
C THR A 132 15.79 8.90 29.20
N PHE A 133 15.02 9.31 28.19
CA PHE A 133 15.51 9.68 26.85
C PHE A 133 16.38 8.60 26.17
N GLN A 134 16.31 7.35 26.64
CA GLN A 134 17.20 6.28 26.20
C GLN A 134 16.89 5.82 24.77
N ASP A 135 15.65 5.97 24.29
CA ASP A 135 15.34 5.79 22.87
C ASP A 135 16.06 6.81 21.98
N VAL A 136 16.07 8.09 22.36
CA VAL A 136 16.80 9.14 21.65
C VAL A 136 18.30 8.84 21.66
N TYR A 137 18.85 8.43 22.81
CA TYR A 137 20.26 8.04 22.92
C TYR A 137 20.63 6.83 22.05
N GLU A 138 19.81 5.76 22.05
CA GLU A 138 20.10 4.56 21.25
C GLU A 138 19.93 4.77 19.74
N TRP A 139 18.95 5.58 19.30
CA TRP A 139 18.73 5.84 17.88
C TRP A 139 19.66 6.90 17.29
N THR A 140 19.95 7.98 18.03
CA THR A 140 20.77 9.09 17.52
C THR A 140 22.24 8.98 17.92
N VAL A 141 22.54 8.87 19.22
CA VAL A 141 23.92 8.99 19.74
C VAL A 141 24.71 7.69 19.58
N LYS A 142 24.13 6.54 19.99
CA LYS A 142 24.78 5.22 19.93
C LYS A 142 25.16 4.84 18.49
N ARG A 143 24.27 5.12 17.52
CA ARG A 143 24.48 4.86 16.08
C ARG A 143 25.56 5.74 15.45
N TRP A 144 25.86 6.91 16.06
CA TRP A 144 27.02 7.76 15.70
C TRP A 144 28.33 7.31 16.35
N ILE A 145 28.29 6.76 17.57
CA ILE A 145 29.48 6.32 18.32
C ILE A 145 30.02 4.98 17.81
N ALA A 146 29.15 4.05 17.42
CA ALA A 146 29.54 2.72 16.96
C ALA A 146 28.64 2.25 15.79
N PRO A 147 29.11 2.33 14.53
CA PRO A 147 28.46 1.61 13.43
C PRO A 147 28.60 0.09 13.63
N PRO A 148 27.58 -0.72 13.27
CA PRO A 148 27.63 -2.17 13.41
C PRO A 148 28.75 -2.76 12.56
N ARG A 149 29.48 -3.73 13.12
CA ARG A 149 30.57 -4.42 12.41
C ARG A 149 30.01 -5.60 11.62
N LEU A 150 30.22 -5.57 10.30
CA LEU A 150 29.79 -6.61 9.35
C LEU A 150 30.46 -7.99 9.53
N GLN A 151 31.32 -8.17 10.54
CA GLN A 151 32.16 -9.36 10.73
C GLN A 151 31.59 -10.36 11.76
N ASP A 152 30.53 -10.00 12.50
CA ASP A 152 29.93 -10.84 13.55
C ASP A 152 28.69 -11.64 13.07
N GLY A 153 28.56 -11.84 11.75
CA GLY A 153 27.40 -12.45 11.08
C GLY A 153 27.54 -13.92 10.67
N ARG A 154 26.45 -14.53 10.16
CA ARG A 154 26.46 -15.86 9.52
C ARG A 154 26.90 -15.72 8.06
N PRO A 155 27.83 -16.54 7.52
CA PRO A 155 28.10 -16.56 6.08
C PRO A 155 26.87 -17.08 5.31
N LEU A 156 26.41 -16.31 4.32
CA LEU A 156 25.27 -16.63 3.45
C LEU A 156 25.71 -17.15 2.07
N ILE A 157 26.87 -16.72 1.59
CA ILE A 157 27.49 -17.16 0.32
C ILE A 157 29.00 -17.34 0.60
N ASN A 158 29.60 -18.40 0.05
CA ASN A 158 31.02 -18.73 0.23
C ASN A 158 31.77 -18.83 -1.11
N ASP A 159 32.96 -18.22 -1.19
CA ASP A 159 33.97 -18.32 -2.27
C ASP A 159 33.46 -18.24 -3.73
N PHE A 160 32.41 -17.46 -3.96
CA PHE A 160 31.70 -17.39 -5.24
C PHE A 160 32.48 -16.66 -6.34
N SER A 161 32.51 -17.23 -7.56
CA SER A 161 33.29 -16.69 -8.69
C SER A 161 32.55 -16.85 -10.04
N GLY A 162 32.80 -15.96 -11.02
CA GLY A 162 32.19 -16.02 -12.36
C GLY A 162 32.34 -14.74 -13.19
N VAL A 163 32.00 -14.75 -14.48
CA VAL A 163 32.17 -13.62 -15.42
C VAL A 163 30.93 -13.36 -16.27
N VAL A 164 30.60 -12.08 -16.52
CA VAL A 164 29.59 -11.59 -17.50
C VAL A 164 30.22 -10.47 -18.37
N ARG A 165 29.71 -10.19 -19.58
CA ARG A 165 30.26 -9.20 -20.56
C ARG A 165 29.21 -8.14 -20.98
N SER A 166 29.60 -7.05 -21.67
CA SER A 166 28.73 -5.86 -21.89
C SER A 166 28.93 -5.08 -23.23
N GLY A 167 27.92 -4.28 -23.65
CA GLY A 167 27.78 -3.43 -24.85
C GLY A 167 26.96 -2.11 -24.65
N GLU A 168 26.34 -1.57 -25.70
CA GLU A 168 25.99 -0.12 -25.84
C GLU A 168 24.49 0.31 -25.67
N ILE A 169 24.21 1.62 -25.86
CA ILE A 169 23.08 2.39 -25.29
C ILE A 169 22.28 3.18 -26.35
N MET A 170 20.98 3.39 -26.13
CA MET A 170 20.04 4.09 -27.04
C MET A 170 19.30 5.27 -26.37
N LEU A 171 18.48 6.02 -27.13
CA LEU A 171 17.97 7.35 -26.76
C LEU A 171 16.54 7.35 -26.16
N ILE A 172 16.23 8.33 -25.30
CA ILE A 172 15.22 8.18 -24.22
C ILE A 172 13.77 8.60 -24.59
N SER A 173 13.53 9.47 -25.57
CA SER A 173 12.18 10.00 -25.82
C SER A 173 11.23 8.99 -26.49
N GLU A 174 11.74 8.20 -27.43
CA GLU A 174 10.97 7.16 -28.12
C GLU A 174 10.81 5.90 -27.24
N MET A 175 11.69 5.71 -26.24
CA MET A 175 11.67 4.55 -25.34
C MET A 175 10.34 4.36 -24.61
N LEU A 176 9.61 5.42 -24.24
CA LEU A 176 8.33 5.24 -23.54
C LEU A 176 7.27 4.57 -24.43
N GLU A 177 7.24 4.89 -25.73
CA GLU A 177 6.33 4.24 -26.67
C GLU A 177 6.87 2.86 -27.11
N ILE A 178 8.19 2.73 -27.32
CA ILE A 178 8.83 1.46 -27.63
C ILE A 178 8.63 0.45 -26.49
N TYR A 179 8.84 0.84 -25.23
CA TYR A 179 8.53 0.00 -24.06
C TYR A 179 7.03 -0.28 -23.94
N GLY A 180 6.17 0.72 -24.22
CA GLY A 180 4.73 0.53 -24.29
C GLY A 180 4.33 -0.58 -25.26
N ARG A 181 4.93 -0.60 -26.46
CA ARG A 181 4.70 -1.62 -27.50
C ARG A 181 5.35 -2.96 -27.16
N VAL A 182 6.62 -2.98 -26.72
CA VAL A 182 7.39 -4.20 -26.37
C VAL A 182 6.74 -4.97 -25.22
N PHE A 183 6.28 -4.27 -24.17
CA PHE A 183 5.63 -4.89 -23.01
C PHE A 183 4.09 -4.94 -23.13
N GLY A 184 3.51 -4.61 -24.28
CA GLY A 184 2.06 -4.69 -24.54
C GLY A 184 1.19 -3.78 -23.65
N ILE A 185 1.77 -2.76 -23.02
CA ILE A 185 1.09 -1.82 -22.12
C ILE A 185 0.69 -0.49 -22.81
N SER A 186 0.96 -0.34 -24.11
CA SER A 186 0.61 0.84 -24.91
C SER A 186 -0.87 1.25 -24.81
N HIS A 187 -1.77 0.28 -24.72
CA HIS A 187 -3.21 0.50 -24.54
C HIS A 187 -3.62 0.98 -23.13
N ALA A 188 -2.69 0.95 -22.17
CA ALA A 188 -2.88 1.27 -20.76
C ALA A 188 -1.97 2.42 -20.29
N MET A 189 -1.45 3.25 -21.22
CA MET A 189 -0.56 4.37 -20.90
C MET A 189 -1.28 5.54 -20.22
N ASP A 190 -2.57 5.73 -20.50
CA ASP A 190 -3.41 6.79 -19.93
C ASP A 190 -4.28 6.32 -18.74
N THR A 191 -4.17 5.06 -18.32
CA THR A 191 -4.95 4.51 -17.19
C THR A 191 -4.17 4.55 -15.88
N LEU A 192 -4.89 4.74 -14.77
CA LEU A 192 -4.27 4.80 -13.44
C LEU A 192 -3.73 3.42 -13.03
N VAL A 193 -2.55 3.40 -12.42
CA VAL A 193 -1.87 2.16 -12.00
C VAL A 193 -2.64 1.42 -10.90
N GLY A 194 -3.25 2.15 -9.97
CA GLY A 194 -4.01 1.59 -8.83
C GLY A 194 -3.13 0.98 -7.72
N ASN A 195 -3.72 0.74 -6.56
CA ASN A 195 -3.09 0.09 -5.40
C ASN A 195 -3.89 -1.18 -5.01
N GLU A 196 -3.94 -1.58 -3.74
CA GLU A 196 -4.73 -2.76 -3.33
C GLU A 196 -6.24 -2.46 -3.25
N TYR A 197 -6.61 -1.21 -2.94
CA TYR A 197 -7.99 -0.75 -2.73
C TYR A 197 -8.58 0.02 -3.94
N ILE A 198 -7.73 0.69 -4.71
CA ILE A 198 -8.07 1.51 -5.88
C ILE A 198 -7.80 0.71 -7.14
N ARG A 199 -8.87 0.37 -7.87
CA ARG A 199 -8.81 -0.34 -9.15
C ARG A 199 -8.02 0.46 -10.20
N GLY A 200 -7.02 -0.18 -10.80
CA GLY A 200 -6.20 0.36 -11.88
C GLY A 200 -5.85 -0.70 -12.94
N ILE A 201 -4.67 -0.60 -13.53
CA ILE A 201 -4.13 -1.62 -14.46
C ILE A 201 -3.97 -2.98 -13.77
N SER A 202 -4.02 -4.07 -14.55
CA SER A 202 -4.02 -5.43 -13.99
C SER A 202 -2.74 -5.76 -13.21
N GLY A 203 -2.80 -6.79 -12.34
CA GLY A 203 -1.63 -7.24 -11.58
C GLY A 203 -0.43 -7.63 -12.45
N GLY A 204 -0.68 -8.15 -13.67
CA GLY A 204 0.38 -8.43 -14.65
C GLY A 204 0.96 -7.15 -15.27
N GLU A 205 0.12 -6.16 -15.59
CA GLU A 205 0.56 -4.87 -16.14
C GLU A 205 1.34 -4.04 -15.12
N ARG A 206 0.96 -4.07 -13.84
CA ARG A 206 1.74 -3.45 -12.75
C ARG A 206 3.15 -4.03 -12.66
N LYS A 207 3.31 -5.34 -12.87
CA LYS A 207 4.64 -5.99 -12.95
C LYS A 207 5.41 -5.55 -14.18
N ARG A 208 4.78 -5.55 -15.37
CA ARG A 208 5.40 -5.06 -16.62
C ARG A 208 5.82 -3.58 -16.52
N LEU A 209 5.04 -2.75 -15.83
CA LEU A 209 5.40 -1.35 -15.53
C LEU A 209 6.60 -1.23 -14.58
N SER A 210 6.68 -2.05 -13.53
CA SER A 210 7.85 -2.12 -12.63
C SER A 210 9.13 -2.57 -13.37
N ILE A 211 8.99 -3.45 -14.37
CA ILE A 211 10.07 -3.85 -15.28
C ILE A 211 10.52 -2.68 -16.17
N VAL A 212 9.57 -1.95 -16.77
CA VAL A 212 9.85 -0.76 -17.59
C VAL A 212 10.51 0.36 -16.76
N GLU A 213 10.07 0.56 -15.52
CA GLU A 213 10.72 1.45 -14.56
C GLU A 213 12.19 1.04 -14.34
N SER A 214 12.44 -0.23 -13.99
CA SER A 214 13.80 -0.76 -13.81
C SER A 214 14.68 -0.58 -15.08
N LEU A 215 14.16 -0.87 -16.27
CA LEU A 215 14.90 -0.70 -17.53
C LEU A 215 15.25 0.75 -17.85
N ALA A 216 14.39 1.70 -17.47
CA ALA A 216 14.63 3.14 -17.63
C ALA A 216 15.78 3.70 -16.75
N THR A 217 16.40 2.88 -15.89
CA THR A 217 17.62 3.25 -15.14
C THR A 217 18.90 3.23 -16.00
N ASP A 218 18.86 2.63 -17.20
CA ASP A 218 20.02 2.35 -18.06
C ASP A 218 21.16 1.59 -17.34
N SER A 219 20.81 0.54 -16.59
CA SER A 219 21.78 -0.33 -15.95
C SER A 219 22.62 -1.13 -16.97
N ALA A 220 23.91 -1.32 -16.69
CA ALA A 220 24.80 -2.18 -17.49
C ALA A 220 24.74 -3.66 -17.09
N VAL A 221 24.49 -3.91 -15.79
CA VAL A 221 24.13 -5.21 -15.22
C VAL A 221 22.71 -5.10 -14.69
N ALA A 222 21.82 -6.00 -15.11
CA ALA A 222 20.44 -6.06 -14.63
C ALA A 222 20.22 -7.37 -13.87
N ALA A 223 20.08 -7.29 -12.55
CA ALA A 223 19.76 -8.42 -11.70
C ALA A 223 18.26 -8.44 -11.40
N TRP A 224 17.58 -9.50 -11.83
CA TRP A 224 16.14 -9.65 -11.73
C TRP A 224 15.80 -10.77 -10.75
N ASP A 225 15.41 -10.41 -9.53
CA ASP A 225 15.00 -11.40 -8.53
C ASP A 225 13.54 -11.84 -8.76
N ASN A 226 13.35 -13.11 -9.14
CA ASN A 226 12.06 -13.80 -9.27
C ASN A 226 10.96 -13.04 -10.02
N SER A 227 11.37 -12.25 -11.01
CA SER A 227 10.55 -11.30 -11.76
C SER A 227 9.39 -11.89 -12.58
N THR A 228 9.40 -13.20 -12.86
CA THR A 228 8.28 -13.93 -13.51
C THR A 228 7.12 -14.24 -12.55
N ARG A 229 7.32 -14.11 -11.23
CA ARG A 229 6.39 -14.52 -10.17
C ARG A 229 4.96 -13.97 -10.37
N GLY A 230 4.03 -14.86 -10.71
CA GLY A 230 2.62 -14.50 -10.95
C GLY A 230 2.40 -13.65 -12.20
N LEU A 231 3.19 -13.89 -13.26
CA LEU A 231 2.73 -13.79 -14.64
C LEU A 231 2.13 -15.16 -15.05
N ASP A 232 1.46 -15.27 -16.20
CA ASP A 232 1.07 -16.58 -16.76
C ASP A 232 2.23 -17.16 -17.59
N ALA A 233 2.14 -18.43 -17.97
CA ALA A 233 3.19 -19.09 -18.77
C ALA A 233 3.52 -18.30 -20.05
N ALA A 234 2.50 -17.78 -20.74
CA ALA A 234 2.66 -16.94 -21.94
C ALA A 234 3.42 -15.63 -21.62
N ALA A 235 2.92 -14.78 -20.72
CA ALA A 235 3.58 -13.51 -20.42
C ALA A 235 4.95 -13.69 -19.72
N ALA A 236 5.20 -14.82 -19.05
CA ALA A 236 6.54 -15.15 -18.52
C ALA A 236 7.53 -15.52 -19.64
N VAL A 237 7.09 -16.26 -20.67
CA VAL A 237 7.89 -16.54 -21.88
C VAL A 237 8.16 -15.26 -22.68
N ASP A 238 7.14 -14.42 -22.89
CA ASP A 238 7.28 -13.16 -23.62
C ASP A 238 8.13 -12.14 -22.84
N TYR A 239 8.05 -12.14 -21.50
CA TYR A 239 8.94 -11.38 -20.63
C TYR A 239 10.39 -11.86 -20.72
N ALA A 240 10.64 -13.17 -20.65
CA ALA A 240 11.98 -13.73 -20.81
C ALA A 240 12.56 -13.46 -22.21
N ARG A 241 11.73 -13.53 -23.26
CA ARG A 241 12.09 -13.10 -24.62
C ARG A 241 12.40 -11.60 -24.69
N SER A 242 11.65 -10.76 -23.96
CA SER A 242 11.90 -9.31 -23.87
C SER A 242 13.23 -9.02 -23.16
N LEU A 243 13.54 -9.71 -22.06
CA LEU A 243 14.85 -9.65 -21.43
C LEU A 243 15.96 -10.11 -22.39
N ARG A 244 15.76 -11.20 -23.14
CA ARG A 244 16.72 -11.71 -24.13
C ARG A 244 16.99 -10.67 -25.22
N ILE A 245 15.95 -10.13 -25.85
CA ILE A 245 16.07 -9.09 -26.87
C ILE A 245 16.81 -7.86 -26.33
N MET A 246 16.51 -7.41 -25.11
CA MET A 246 17.24 -6.29 -24.46
C MET A 246 18.70 -6.65 -24.14
N THR A 247 18.98 -7.89 -23.75
CA THR A 247 20.33 -8.42 -23.47
C THR A 247 21.18 -8.42 -24.74
N ASP A 248 20.66 -8.94 -25.85
CA ASP A 248 21.37 -9.01 -27.13
C ASP A 248 21.49 -7.62 -27.79
N THR A 249 20.40 -6.84 -27.83
CA THR A 249 20.33 -5.56 -28.57
C THR A 249 21.10 -4.44 -27.88
N CYS A 250 21.05 -4.36 -26.55
CA CYS A 250 21.80 -3.36 -25.76
C CYS A 250 23.09 -3.95 -25.16
N GLY A 251 23.47 -5.19 -25.51
CA GLY A 251 24.63 -5.88 -24.94
C GLY A 251 24.65 -5.89 -23.40
N LYS A 252 23.51 -6.05 -22.72
CA LYS A 252 23.45 -5.91 -21.25
C LYS A 252 23.77 -7.21 -20.53
N ALA A 253 24.36 -7.09 -19.34
CA ALA A 253 24.68 -8.24 -18.48
C ALA A 253 23.46 -8.61 -17.62
N THR A 254 22.59 -9.48 -18.14
CA THR A 254 21.33 -9.85 -17.46
C THR A 254 21.52 -11.10 -16.60
N ILE A 255 21.16 -11.00 -15.32
CA ILE A 255 21.09 -12.10 -14.34
C ILE A 255 19.63 -12.23 -13.90
N VAL A 256 19.08 -13.44 -13.89
CA VAL A 256 17.68 -13.69 -13.51
C VAL A 256 17.63 -14.88 -12.54
N THR A 257 16.97 -14.72 -11.40
CA THR A 257 16.55 -15.85 -10.55
C THR A 257 15.10 -16.21 -10.89
N LEU A 258 14.81 -17.52 -10.91
CA LEU A 258 13.51 -18.07 -11.34
C LEU A 258 13.19 -19.28 -10.47
N TYR A 259 12.22 -19.18 -9.55
CA TYR A 259 11.73 -20.33 -8.79
C TYR A 259 11.15 -21.43 -9.68
N GLN A 260 10.33 -21.02 -10.66
CA GLN A 260 9.79 -21.87 -11.71
C GLN A 260 9.84 -21.11 -13.04
N ALA A 261 10.10 -21.87 -14.10
CA ALA A 261 10.22 -21.39 -15.46
C ALA A 261 9.95 -22.57 -16.40
N SER A 262 9.22 -22.36 -17.49
CA SER A 262 9.03 -23.40 -18.51
C SER A 262 10.32 -23.61 -19.32
N ASP A 263 10.43 -24.74 -20.02
CA ASP A 263 11.59 -25.03 -20.88
C ASP A 263 11.78 -23.97 -21.98
N ALA A 264 10.70 -23.31 -22.41
CA ALA A 264 10.76 -22.14 -23.29
C ALA A 264 11.49 -20.95 -22.64
N VAL A 265 11.24 -20.64 -21.36
CA VAL A 265 12.01 -19.62 -20.61
C VAL A 265 13.47 -20.07 -20.44
N TYR A 266 13.69 -21.34 -20.09
CA TYR A 266 15.03 -21.91 -19.91
C TYR A 266 15.88 -21.81 -21.18
N SER A 267 15.28 -21.98 -22.36
CA SER A 267 15.96 -21.93 -23.66
C SER A 267 16.63 -20.58 -23.99
N PHE A 268 16.23 -19.49 -23.33
CA PHE A 268 16.84 -18.16 -23.53
C PHE A 268 18.13 -17.95 -22.72
N ALA A 269 18.48 -18.83 -21.77
CA ALA A 269 19.63 -18.66 -20.89
C ALA A 269 20.93 -19.21 -21.51
N ASP A 270 21.96 -18.38 -21.70
CA ASP A 270 23.27 -18.85 -22.19
C ASP A 270 23.96 -19.76 -21.16
N ARG A 271 23.79 -19.45 -19.87
CA ARG A 271 24.40 -20.13 -18.73
C ARG A 271 23.39 -20.27 -17.60
N VAL A 272 23.49 -21.39 -16.89
CA VAL A 272 22.68 -21.73 -15.72
C VAL A 272 23.61 -21.95 -14.54
N MET A 273 23.12 -21.61 -13.34
CA MET A 273 23.83 -21.76 -12.08
C MET A 273 22.87 -22.32 -11.03
N ILE A 274 23.35 -23.26 -10.22
CA ILE A 274 22.58 -23.92 -9.16
C ILE A 274 23.34 -23.76 -7.86
N ILE A 275 22.64 -23.33 -6.81
CA ILE A 275 23.18 -23.04 -5.49
C ILE A 275 22.34 -23.79 -4.45
N ASP A 276 23.00 -24.43 -3.50
CA ASP A 276 22.40 -25.14 -2.36
C ASP A 276 23.30 -24.96 -1.14
N GLU A 277 22.72 -24.75 0.05
CA GLU A 277 23.43 -24.35 1.29
C GLU A 277 24.47 -23.19 1.11
N GLY A 278 24.29 -22.31 0.12
CA GLY A 278 25.26 -21.26 -0.23
C GLY A 278 26.52 -21.75 -0.97
N ARG A 279 26.51 -23.01 -1.45
CA ARG A 279 27.54 -23.69 -2.26
C ARG A 279 27.09 -23.81 -3.71
N MET A 280 28.03 -23.79 -4.66
CA MET A 280 27.73 -23.89 -6.10
C MET A 280 27.75 -25.36 -6.55
N LEU A 281 26.59 -25.89 -6.98
CA LEU A 281 26.43 -27.28 -7.42
C LEU A 281 26.71 -27.48 -8.91
N TYR A 282 26.42 -26.45 -9.71
CA TYR A 282 26.76 -26.37 -11.13
C TYR A 282 26.78 -24.91 -11.56
N GLN A 283 27.69 -24.59 -12.48
CA GLN A 283 27.63 -23.42 -13.33
C GLN A 283 28.13 -23.85 -14.72
N GLY A 284 27.46 -23.40 -15.78
CA GLY A 284 27.85 -23.76 -17.14
C GLY A 284 26.73 -23.51 -18.16
N PRO A 285 26.91 -23.93 -19.43
CA PRO A 285 25.90 -23.77 -20.47
C PRO A 285 24.58 -24.48 -20.09
N ALA A 286 23.44 -23.81 -20.34
CA ALA A 286 22.11 -24.33 -19.99
C ALA A 286 21.84 -25.71 -20.61
N ASN A 287 22.12 -25.86 -21.91
CA ASN A 287 21.86 -27.08 -22.68
C ASN A 287 22.67 -28.31 -22.21
N LYS A 288 23.69 -28.12 -21.35
CA LYS A 288 24.51 -29.22 -20.81
C LYS A 288 24.12 -29.64 -19.38
N ALA A 289 23.35 -28.83 -18.65
CA ALA A 289 23.05 -29.07 -17.24
C ALA A 289 22.33 -30.40 -16.99
N LYS A 290 21.26 -30.72 -17.75
CA LYS A 290 20.54 -32.02 -17.67
C LYS A 290 21.51 -33.20 -17.79
N SER A 291 22.39 -33.17 -18.80
CA SER A 291 23.37 -34.23 -19.05
C SER A 291 24.43 -34.39 -17.94
N TYR A 292 24.81 -33.29 -17.26
CA TYR A 292 25.78 -33.35 -16.16
C TYR A 292 25.24 -34.13 -14.97
N PHE A 293 24.03 -33.82 -14.50
CA PHE A 293 23.42 -34.54 -13.37
C PHE A 293 22.96 -35.95 -13.72
N GLU A 294 22.50 -36.18 -14.95
CA GLU A 294 22.23 -37.53 -15.45
C GLU A 294 23.49 -38.43 -15.42
N ASN A 295 24.67 -37.88 -15.73
CA ASN A 295 25.95 -38.59 -15.65
C ASN A 295 26.44 -38.81 -14.20
N LEU A 296 26.01 -37.96 -13.25
CA LEU A 296 26.22 -38.20 -11.81
C LEU A 296 25.29 -39.27 -11.22
N GLY A 297 24.25 -39.70 -11.97
CA GLY A 297 23.34 -40.77 -11.57
C GLY A 297 21.92 -40.31 -11.21
N TYR A 298 21.57 -39.04 -11.42
CA TYR A 298 20.20 -38.55 -11.23
C TYR A 298 19.26 -38.95 -12.39
N LYS A 299 17.96 -39.01 -12.11
CA LYS A 299 16.91 -39.46 -13.03
C LYS A 299 15.88 -38.33 -13.23
N CYS A 300 15.87 -37.74 -14.43
CA CYS A 300 14.78 -36.88 -14.87
C CYS A 300 13.52 -37.73 -15.09
N HIS A 301 12.36 -37.29 -14.59
CA HIS A 301 11.10 -37.97 -14.89
C HIS A 301 10.60 -37.62 -16.31
N PRO A 302 9.81 -38.49 -16.96
CA PRO A 302 9.14 -38.13 -18.21
C PRO A 302 8.26 -36.89 -18.01
N ARG A 303 8.27 -35.96 -18.98
CA ARG A 303 7.49 -34.70 -18.96
C ARG A 303 7.77 -33.75 -17.78
N GLN A 304 8.83 -33.99 -17.01
CA GLN A 304 9.36 -33.02 -16.06
C GLN A 304 10.17 -31.95 -16.81
N THR A 305 9.91 -30.68 -16.50
CA THR A 305 10.70 -29.57 -17.07
C THR A 305 12.16 -29.67 -16.63
N ILE A 306 13.09 -29.17 -17.45
CA ILE A 306 14.52 -29.17 -17.12
C ILE A 306 14.76 -28.36 -15.83
N THR A 307 14.02 -27.28 -15.64
CA THR A 307 14.05 -26.41 -14.46
C THR A 307 13.57 -27.12 -13.20
N ASP A 308 12.40 -27.79 -13.21
CA ASP A 308 11.92 -28.58 -12.05
C ASP A 308 12.87 -29.78 -11.75
N PHE A 309 13.55 -30.33 -12.75
CA PHE A 309 14.59 -31.34 -12.54
C PHE A 309 15.83 -30.77 -11.86
N LEU A 310 16.30 -29.59 -12.28
CA LEU A 310 17.50 -28.95 -11.74
C LEU A 310 17.30 -28.38 -10.33
N THR A 311 16.13 -27.82 -10.01
CA THR A 311 15.80 -27.41 -8.63
C THR A 311 15.55 -28.63 -7.74
N GLY A 312 14.87 -29.66 -8.27
CA GLY A 312 14.57 -30.90 -7.57
C GLY A 312 15.77 -31.76 -7.17
N ILE A 313 17.00 -31.42 -7.61
CA ILE A 313 18.24 -32.09 -7.18
C ILE A 313 18.70 -31.63 -5.79
N ALA A 314 18.46 -30.36 -5.44
CA ALA A 314 18.82 -29.80 -4.14
C ALA A 314 17.88 -30.31 -3.03
N SER A 315 16.59 -30.46 -3.32
CA SER A 315 15.62 -30.96 -2.34
C SER A 315 15.68 -32.49 -2.19
N ASP A 316 15.95 -32.93 -0.96
CA ASP A 316 15.97 -34.33 -0.52
C ASP A 316 14.70 -35.12 -0.89
N ARG A 317 13.56 -34.43 -1.04
CA ARG A 317 12.22 -35.03 -1.26
C ARG A 317 11.89 -35.29 -2.73
N THR A 318 12.48 -34.53 -3.65
CA THR A 318 12.10 -34.55 -5.08
C THR A 318 13.16 -35.20 -5.97
N ARG A 319 14.40 -35.36 -5.49
CA ARG A 319 15.48 -36.01 -6.25
C ARG A 319 15.21 -37.51 -6.46
N ALA A 320 15.23 -37.92 -7.73
CA ALA A 320 15.22 -39.33 -8.11
C ALA A 320 16.60 -39.76 -8.63
N PHE A 321 17.00 -41.00 -8.30
CA PHE A 321 18.22 -41.61 -8.79
C PHE A 321 17.94 -42.63 -9.91
N ARG A 322 18.93 -42.89 -10.74
CA ARG A 322 18.90 -43.99 -11.72
C ARG A 322 19.02 -45.32 -10.98
N ASP A 323 18.30 -46.31 -11.49
CA ASP A 323 18.16 -47.63 -10.87
C ASP A 323 19.55 -48.26 -10.68
N GLY A 324 19.95 -48.52 -9.43
CA GLY A 324 21.30 -49.01 -9.08
C GLY A 324 22.39 -47.94 -8.88
N TYR A 325 22.11 -46.65 -9.03
CA TYR A 325 23.05 -45.54 -8.75
C TYR A 325 22.86 -44.86 -7.39
N GLU A 326 21.84 -45.26 -6.61
CA GLU A 326 21.48 -44.68 -5.30
C GLU A 326 22.61 -44.64 -4.25
N THR A 327 23.61 -45.53 -4.36
CA THR A 327 24.78 -45.60 -3.47
C THR A 327 26.04 -44.95 -4.04
N ARG A 328 25.97 -44.47 -5.29
CA ARG A 328 27.11 -43.94 -6.07
C ARG A 328 26.96 -42.46 -6.45
N ALA A 329 25.74 -41.98 -6.60
CA ALA A 329 25.49 -40.55 -6.78
C ALA A 329 25.87 -39.77 -5.49
N PRO A 330 26.56 -38.63 -5.60
CA PRO A 330 26.91 -37.78 -4.45
C PRO A 330 25.65 -37.24 -3.76
N LYS A 331 25.71 -37.03 -2.44
CA LYS A 331 24.55 -36.57 -1.65
C LYS A 331 24.87 -35.35 -0.80
N GLY A 332 23.92 -34.42 -0.75
CA GLY A 332 24.07 -33.14 -0.06
C GLY A 332 25.01 -32.15 -0.77
N ALA A 333 24.89 -30.87 -0.43
CA ALA A 333 25.55 -29.78 -1.12
C ALA A 333 27.09 -29.90 -1.14
N VAL A 334 27.71 -30.44 -0.07
CA VAL A 334 29.18 -30.57 0.06
C VAL A 334 29.77 -31.56 -0.96
N GLU A 335 29.09 -32.69 -1.21
CA GLU A 335 29.60 -33.70 -2.15
C GLU A 335 29.38 -33.27 -3.60
N LEU A 336 28.26 -32.61 -3.88
CA LEU A 336 27.94 -32.04 -5.18
C LEU A 336 28.88 -30.87 -5.53
N GLU A 337 29.23 -30.01 -4.57
CA GLU A 337 30.26 -28.97 -4.72
C GLU A 337 31.63 -29.57 -5.07
N ARG A 338 32.02 -30.69 -4.42
CA ARG A 338 33.27 -31.40 -4.71
C ARG A 338 33.26 -31.99 -6.12
N ALA A 339 32.19 -32.72 -6.48
CA ALA A 339 32.02 -33.28 -7.82
C ALA A 339 32.06 -32.19 -8.91
N PHE A 340 31.47 -31.03 -8.64
CA PHE A 340 31.53 -29.88 -9.55
C PHE A 340 32.93 -29.31 -9.68
N LYS A 341 33.66 -29.09 -8.58
CA LYS A 341 35.06 -28.61 -8.59
C LYS A 341 36.02 -29.57 -9.32
N GLU A 342 35.74 -30.87 -9.29
CA GLU A 342 36.50 -31.88 -10.03
C GLU A 342 36.12 -31.95 -11.53
N SER A 343 34.94 -31.47 -11.91
CA SER A 343 34.39 -31.55 -13.28
C SER A 343 35.19 -30.76 -14.33
N GLU A 344 34.89 -31.05 -15.60
CA GLU A 344 35.38 -30.24 -16.74
C GLU A 344 34.79 -28.82 -16.74
N TYR A 345 33.53 -28.66 -16.32
CA TYR A 345 32.81 -27.39 -16.33
C TYR A 345 33.45 -26.33 -15.43
N PHE A 346 33.87 -26.71 -14.22
CA PHE A 346 34.58 -25.81 -13.32
C PHE A 346 35.95 -25.39 -13.88
N LYS A 347 36.65 -26.29 -14.58
CA LYS A 347 37.93 -25.99 -15.26
C LYS A 347 37.71 -25.01 -16.43
N ILE A 348 36.62 -25.16 -17.19
CA ILE A 348 36.23 -24.21 -18.24
C ILE A 348 35.92 -22.83 -17.63
N ILE A 349 35.22 -22.75 -16.50
CA ILE A 349 34.97 -21.47 -15.80
C ILE A 349 36.27 -20.84 -15.29
N GLN A 350 37.19 -21.63 -14.75
CA GLN A 350 38.48 -21.13 -14.29
C GLN A 350 39.32 -20.62 -15.47
N GLN A 351 39.25 -21.26 -16.64
CA GLN A 351 39.85 -20.77 -17.89
C GLN A 351 39.15 -19.51 -18.42
N ASP A 352 37.82 -19.42 -18.38
CA ASP A 352 37.07 -18.21 -18.75
C ASP A 352 37.48 -17.00 -17.89
N ILE A 353 37.62 -17.21 -16.58
CA ILE A 353 38.11 -16.19 -15.63
C ILE A 353 39.55 -15.80 -15.99
N GLN A 354 40.46 -16.76 -16.16
CA GLN A 354 41.86 -16.48 -16.52
C GLN A 354 42.00 -15.79 -17.89
N ASN A 355 41.19 -16.18 -18.89
CA ASN A 355 41.14 -15.57 -20.20
C ASN A 355 40.62 -14.14 -20.13
N TYR A 356 39.58 -13.88 -19.33
CA TYR A 356 39.06 -12.53 -19.13
C TYR A 356 40.04 -11.65 -18.32
N GLU A 357 40.66 -12.19 -17.27
CA GLU A 357 41.76 -11.52 -16.55
C GLU A 357 42.94 -11.22 -17.48
N ALA A 358 43.26 -12.11 -18.42
CA ALA A 358 44.32 -11.91 -19.43
C ALA A 358 43.92 -10.91 -20.53
N GLU A 359 42.67 -10.90 -21.01
CA GLU A 359 42.15 -9.86 -21.91
C GLU A 359 42.21 -8.48 -21.24
N LEU A 360 41.74 -8.39 -19.99
CA LEU A 360 41.72 -7.16 -19.20
C LEU A 360 43.14 -6.70 -18.79
N SER A 361 44.07 -7.64 -18.57
CA SER A 361 45.49 -7.33 -18.33
C SER A 361 46.20 -6.88 -19.61
N ARG A 362 45.91 -7.49 -20.76
CA ARG A 362 46.41 -7.04 -22.07
C ARG A 362 45.89 -5.64 -22.39
N MET A 363 44.61 -5.38 -22.16
CA MET A 363 44.03 -4.03 -22.31
C MET A 363 44.75 -3.00 -21.44
N HIS A 364 45.08 -3.33 -20.17
CA HIS A 364 45.91 -2.45 -19.33
C HIS A 364 47.31 -2.23 -19.92
N GLN A 365 48.00 -3.30 -20.36
CA GLN A 365 49.36 -3.22 -20.90
C GLN A 365 49.44 -2.45 -22.22
N THR A 366 48.42 -2.54 -23.09
CA THR A 366 48.34 -1.68 -24.29
C THR A 366 47.87 -0.26 -23.99
N CYS A 367 47.44 0.04 -22.76
CA CYS A 367 46.92 1.35 -22.35
C CYS A 367 47.83 2.12 -21.37
N GLU A 368 49.16 1.92 -21.42
CA GLU A 368 50.09 2.83 -20.72
C GLU A 368 49.93 4.29 -21.20
N SER A 369 49.45 4.51 -22.44
CA SER A 369 48.97 5.81 -22.92
C SER A 369 47.53 6.11 -22.47
N SER A 370 47.32 6.21 -21.16
CA SER A 370 46.21 6.85 -20.39
C SER A 370 44.72 6.51 -20.68
N ASN A 371 44.35 6.08 -21.89
CA ASN A 371 43.02 6.42 -22.42
C ASN A 371 41.91 5.41 -22.10
N GLY A 372 42.20 4.16 -21.71
CA GLY A 372 41.14 3.17 -21.44
C GLY A 372 40.26 3.56 -20.24
N LEU A 373 40.84 3.59 -19.04
CA LEU A 373 40.10 3.93 -17.83
C LEU A 373 39.76 5.43 -17.75
N GLU A 374 40.57 6.30 -18.35
CA GLU A 374 40.26 7.73 -18.40
C GLU A 374 39.18 8.08 -19.42
N SER A 375 39.10 7.43 -20.59
CA SER A 375 37.94 7.60 -21.50
C SER A 375 36.65 7.16 -20.81
N PHE A 376 36.62 6.00 -20.15
CA PHE A 376 35.44 5.58 -19.38
C PHE A 376 35.05 6.58 -18.28
N ARG A 377 36.05 7.11 -17.53
CA ARG A 377 35.84 8.16 -16.52
C ARG A 377 35.40 9.49 -17.13
N THR A 378 35.87 9.87 -18.32
CA THR A 378 35.45 11.10 -19.00
C THR A 378 34.09 10.95 -19.65
N ILE A 379 33.75 9.79 -20.23
CA ILE A 379 32.42 9.47 -20.76
C ILE A 379 31.41 9.46 -19.61
N SER A 380 31.74 8.84 -18.48
CA SER A 380 30.91 8.90 -17.26
C SER A 380 30.84 10.31 -16.65
N ARG A 381 31.83 11.18 -16.87
CA ARG A 381 31.73 12.62 -16.52
C ARG A 381 30.90 13.41 -17.52
N GLN A 382 30.94 13.09 -18.81
CA GLN A 382 30.15 13.73 -19.88
C GLN A 382 28.67 13.36 -19.78
N LYS A 383 28.36 12.11 -19.38
CA LYS A 383 26.99 11.66 -19.04
C LYS A 383 26.43 12.32 -17.78
N LYS A 384 27.27 12.84 -16.89
CA LYS A 384 26.86 13.58 -15.68
C LYS A 384 26.65 15.06 -16.01
N SER A 385 25.61 15.66 -15.43
CA SER A 385 25.40 17.11 -15.50
C SER A 385 26.60 17.85 -14.91
N ARG A 386 27.03 18.97 -15.55
CA ARG A 386 28.19 19.79 -15.12
C ARG A 386 28.16 20.21 -13.65
N PHE A 387 26.97 20.27 -13.04
CA PHE A 387 26.76 20.65 -11.64
C PHE A 387 26.75 19.44 -10.66
N VAL A 388 27.21 18.27 -11.09
CA VAL A 388 27.22 17.03 -10.29
C VAL A 388 28.65 16.62 -9.94
N SER A 389 28.91 16.37 -8.66
CA SER A 389 30.19 15.82 -8.21
C SER A 389 30.47 14.47 -8.87
N ALA A 390 31.69 14.25 -9.36
CA ALA A 390 32.08 12.99 -10.00
C ALA A 390 31.84 11.75 -9.12
N LYS A 391 31.91 11.91 -7.78
CA LYS A 391 31.63 10.87 -6.77
C LYS A 391 30.14 10.60 -6.51
N SER A 392 29.22 11.42 -7.01
CA SER A 392 27.77 11.19 -6.87
C SER A 392 27.33 9.99 -7.72
N VAL A 393 26.46 9.13 -7.19
CA VAL A 393 25.81 8.05 -7.95
C VAL A 393 24.91 8.62 -9.03
N TYR A 394 24.03 9.57 -8.66
CA TYR A 394 23.11 10.27 -9.55
C TYR A 394 23.81 11.00 -10.70
N ASN A 395 23.22 10.95 -11.91
CA ASN A 395 23.70 11.66 -13.10
C ASN A 395 23.14 13.09 -13.26
N THR A 396 21.97 13.36 -12.67
CA THR A 396 21.25 14.63 -12.74
C THR A 396 21.60 15.56 -11.57
N SER A 397 21.62 16.87 -11.82
CA SER A 397 21.82 17.89 -10.77
C SER A 397 20.57 18.04 -9.89
N LEU A 398 20.78 18.37 -8.61
CA LEU A 398 19.70 18.46 -7.61
C LEU A 398 18.55 19.37 -8.08
N VAL A 399 18.87 20.56 -8.60
CA VAL A 399 17.87 21.50 -9.15
C VAL A 399 17.03 20.86 -10.27
N LYS A 400 17.64 20.08 -11.16
CA LYS A 400 16.90 19.38 -12.23
C LYS A 400 16.01 18.28 -11.67
N GLN A 401 16.50 17.50 -10.68
CA GLN A 401 15.65 16.52 -9.97
C GLN A 401 14.44 17.20 -9.33
N VAL A 402 14.65 18.29 -8.59
CA VAL A 402 13.59 19.08 -7.96
C VAL A 402 12.55 19.54 -8.98
N THR A 403 12.95 20.17 -10.10
CA THR A 403 11.99 20.61 -11.13
C THR A 403 11.18 19.47 -11.75
N LEU A 404 11.78 18.30 -11.96
CA LEU A 404 11.08 17.12 -12.47
C LEU A 404 10.12 16.54 -11.43
N CYS A 405 10.49 16.54 -10.14
CA CYS A 405 9.65 16.11 -9.05
C CYS A 405 8.48 17.08 -8.78
N THR A 406 8.66 18.39 -8.96
CA THR A 406 7.55 19.36 -8.88
C THR A 406 6.57 19.16 -10.04
N LYS A 407 7.07 18.88 -11.27
CA LYS A 407 6.22 18.47 -12.40
C LYS A 407 5.48 17.16 -12.12
N ARG A 408 6.12 16.19 -11.47
CA ARG A 408 5.48 14.94 -11.02
C ARG A 408 4.39 15.21 -9.98
N GLN A 409 4.61 16.10 -9.01
CA GLN A 409 3.62 16.46 -7.99
C GLN A 409 2.37 17.10 -8.63
N TRP A 410 2.55 17.95 -9.66
CA TRP A 410 1.45 18.48 -10.46
C TRP A 410 0.65 17.40 -11.19
N TRP A 411 1.33 16.39 -11.76
CA TRP A 411 0.66 15.25 -12.39
C TRP A 411 -0.09 14.36 -11.39
N LEU A 412 0.47 14.11 -10.21
CA LEU A 412 -0.22 13.36 -9.14
C LEU A 412 -1.51 14.09 -8.71
N LEU A 413 -1.45 15.41 -8.49
CA LEU A 413 -2.61 16.21 -8.12
C LEU A 413 -3.70 16.21 -9.22
N LYS A 414 -3.30 16.24 -10.49
CA LYS A 414 -4.23 16.12 -11.62
C LYS A 414 -4.84 14.71 -11.73
N GLY A 415 -4.10 13.67 -11.34
CA GLY A 415 -4.53 12.27 -11.41
C GLY A 415 -5.61 11.89 -10.38
N TYR A 416 -5.63 12.56 -9.22
CA TYR A 416 -6.63 12.31 -8.17
C TYR A 416 -7.20 13.64 -7.60
N PRO A 417 -8.07 14.34 -8.36
CA PRO A 417 -8.48 15.70 -8.02
C PRO A 417 -9.54 15.79 -6.90
N SER A 418 -10.13 14.67 -6.45
CA SER A 418 -11.15 14.65 -5.40
C SER A 418 -10.63 15.15 -4.05
N HIS A 419 -9.41 14.77 -3.63
CA HIS A 419 -8.79 15.35 -2.43
C HIS A 419 -8.62 16.87 -2.54
N LEU A 420 -8.18 17.36 -3.71
CA LEU A 420 -8.04 18.80 -3.97
C LEU A 420 -9.39 19.53 -3.89
N TYR A 421 -10.43 19.00 -4.56
CA TYR A 421 -11.77 19.60 -4.52
C TYR A 421 -12.35 19.60 -3.11
N MET A 422 -12.16 18.54 -2.32
CA MET A 422 -12.63 18.49 -0.93
C MET A 422 -11.90 19.52 -0.06
N LYS A 423 -10.55 19.59 -0.15
CA LYS A 423 -9.72 20.54 0.62
C LYS A 423 -9.99 21.99 0.22
N LEU A 424 -10.29 22.27 -1.05
CA LEU A 424 -10.76 23.57 -1.51
C LEU A 424 -12.18 23.89 -1.02
N ALA A 425 -13.13 22.95 -1.12
CA ALA A 425 -14.50 23.17 -0.69
C ALA A 425 -14.61 23.45 0.81
N SER A 426 -13.92 22.66 1.65
CA SER A 426 -13.89 22.91 3.10
C SER A 426 -13.23 24.25 3.44
N SER A 427 -12.11 24.59 2.78
CA SER A 427 -11.43 25.89 2.96
C SER A 427 -12.28 27.08 2.51
N ILE A 428 -13.06 26.95 1.43
CA ILE A 428 -13.95 28.01 0.93
C ILE A 428 -15.15 28.20 1.87
N VAL A 429 -15.84 27.13 2.25
CA VAL A 429 -16.98 27.19 3.17
C VAL A 429 -16.54 27.77 4.52
N LEU A 430 -15.38 27.36 5.02
CA LEU A 430 -14.86 27.87 6.28
C LEU A 430 -14.34 29.31 6.19
N GLY A 431 -13.70 29.68 5.08
CA GLY A 431 -13.35 31.08 4.80
C GLY A 431 -14.58 31.99 4.78
N LEU A 432 -15.70 31.52 4.20
CA LEU A 432 -16.98 32.24 4.20
C LEU A 432 -17.60 32.34 5.60
N LEU A 433 -17.51 31.30 6.44
CA LEU A 433 -18.00 31.31 7.83
C LEU A 433 -17.22 32.29 8.72
N ILE A 434 -15.89 32.30 8.60
CA ILE A 434 -15.05 33.25 9.35
C ILE A 434 -15.27 34.68 8.81
N SER A 435 -15.46 34.84 7.49
CA SER A 435 -15.75 36.15 6.88
C SER A 435 -17.13 36.70 7.24
N SER A 436 -18.15 35.85 7.42
CA SER A 436 -19.49 36.29 7.83
C SER A 436 -19.52 36.66 9.32
N LEU A 437 -18.79 35.94 10.17
CA LEU A 437 -18.55 36.36 11.55
C LEU A 437 -17.75 37.68 11.61
N PHE A 438 -16.85 37.95 10.66
CA PHE A 438 -16.09 39.21 10.59
C PHE A 438 -16.88 40.40 9.99
N TYR A 439 -18.07 40.17 9.45
CA TYR A 439 -18.87 41.19 8.79
C TYR A 439 -19.54 42.15 9.79
N ASP A 440 -19.31 43.45 9.61
CA ASP A 440 -19.94 44.55 10.38
C ASP A 440 -19.64 44.57 11.91
N LEU A 441 -18.47 44.07 12.35
CA LEU A 441 -18.10 44.18 13.78
C LEU A 441 -18.01 45.64 14.25
N PRO A 442 -18.59 45.98 15.42
CA PRO A 442 -18.59 47.33 15.95
C PRO A 442 -17.17 47.86 16.23
N THR A 443 -16.95 49.15 15.97
CA THR A 443 -15.68 49.86 16.22
C THR A 443 -15.52 50.30 17.68
N ASN A 444 -15.98 49.45 18.60
CA ASN A 444 -16.00 49.68 20.05
C ASN A 444 -15.03 48.74 20.78
N LEU A 445 -14.78 49.00 22.07
CA LEU A 445 -13.85 48.20 22.89
C LEU A 445 -14.22 46.69 23.00
N GLN A 446 -15.51 46.33 22.95
CA GLN A 446 -15.98 44.94 22.87
C GLN A 446 -15.62 44.31 21.51
N GLY A 447 -15.94 44.98 20.40
CA GLY A 447 -15.56 44.53 19.05
C GLY A 447 -14.05 44.37 18.87
N ALA A 448 -13.22 45.10 19.62
CA ALA A 448 -11.77 44.93 19.65
C ALA A 448 -11.28 43.63 20.33
N PHE A 449 -12.14 42.94 21.09
CA PHE A 449 -11.90 41.57 21.56
C PHE A 449 -12.30 40.58 20.47
N SER A 450 -13.54 40.65 19.98
CA SER A 450 -14.09 39.73 18.98
C SER A 450 -13.33 39.75 17.65
N ARG A 451 -12.87 40.93 17.18
CA ARG A 451 -11.94 41.05 16.02
C ARG A 451 -10.63 40.29 16.26
N GLY A 452 -10.04 40.40 17.45
CA GLY A 452 -8.81 39.72 17.80
C GLY A 452 -8.95 38.19 17.83
N GLY A 453 -10.08 37.70 18.35
CA GLY A 453 -10.43 36.28 18.33
C GLY A 453 -10.58 35.72 16.92
N LEU A 454 -11.27 36.45 16.03
CA LEU A 454 -11.44 36.03 14.63
C LEU A 454 -10.12 36.05 13.84
N VAL A 455 -9.25 37.05 14.05
CA VAL A 455 -7.91 37.09 13.44
C VAL A 455 -7.03 35.93 13.92
N PHE A 456 -7.02 35.66 15.24
CA PHE A 456 -6.32 34.51 15.81
C PHE A 456 -6.81 33.18 15.23
N TYR A 457 -8.13 33.00 15.19
CA TYR A 457 -8.75 31.76 14.74
C TYR A 457 -8.59 31.51 13.24
N SER A 458 -8.57 32.58 12.43
CA SER A 458 -8.22 32.52 10.99
C SER A 458 -6.82 31.91 10.78
N ILE A 459 -5.86 32.29 11.62
CA ILE A 459 -4.46 31.87 11.53
C ILE A 459 -4.31 30.40 11.98
N LEU A 460 -5.05 29.96 13.00
CA LEU A 460 -5.05 28.55 13.45
C LEU A 460 -5.76 27.58 12.49
N THR A 461 -6.81 28.05 11.84
CA THR A 461 -7.67 27.25 10.94
C THR A 461 -6.90 26.64 9.77
N LEU A 462 -6.03 27.42 9.13
CA LEU A 462 -5.33 26.98 7.91
C LEU A 462 -4.28 25.88 8.18
N PRO A 463 -3.41 25.97 9.21
CA PRO A 463 -2.58 24.86 9.68
C PRO A 463 -3.36 23.59 10.00
N TRP A 464 -4.53 23.69 10.63
CA TRP A 464 -5.36 22.52 10.96
C TRP A 464 -5.69 21.69 9.70
N ILE A 465 -6.08 22.36 8.61
CA ILE A 465 -6.36 21.74 7.31
C ILE A 465 -5.09 21.12 6.68
N GLN A 466 -3.89 21.54 7.09
CA GLN A 466 -2.63 20.91 6.67
C GLN A 466 -2.23 19.70 7.51
N LEU A 467 -2.89 19.40 8.64
CA LEU A 467 -2.57 18.22 9.46
C LEU A 467 -2.76 16.90 8.67
N ALA A 468 -3.71 16.88 7.72
CA ALA A 468 -3.92 15.74 6.81
C ALA A 468 -2.71 15.42 5.90
N GLU A 469 -1.81 16.39 5.63
CA GLU A 469 -0.57 16.17 4.87
C GLU A 469 0.39 15.18 5.57
N LEU A 470 0.24 15.00 6.90
CA LEU A 470 0.99 14.03 7.69
C LEU A 470 0.82 12.61 7.12
N GLU A 471 -0.41 12.25 6.75
CA GLU A 471 -0.82 10.92 6.31
C GLU A 471 -0.22 10.58 4.93
N ASP A 472 -0.46 11.45 3.93
CA ASP A 472 0.20 11.43 2.61
C ASP A 472 1.75 11.39 2.70
N SER A 473 2.30 11.92 3.79
CA SER A 473 3.74 11.95 4.07
C SER A 473 4.28 10.75 4.83
N VAL A 474 3.44 9.86 5.38
CA VAL A 474 3.88 8.54 5.85
C VAL A 474 3.73 7.49 4.75
N HIS A 475 2.56 7.40 4.11
CA HIS A 475 2.32 6.40 3.06
C HIS A 475 3.15 6.65 1.79
N GLY A 476 3.61 7.89 1.57
CA GLY A 476 4.54 8.22 0.50
C GLY A 476 6.00 7.76 0.70
N ARG A 477 6.39 7.23 1.88
CA ARG A 477 7.81 6.95 2.20
C ARG A 477 8.37 5.77 1.44
N ASP A 478 7.60 4.70 1.27
CA ASP A 478 8.11 3.43 0.72
C ASP A 478 8.46 3.59 -0.77
N ILE A 479 7.68 4.41 -1.47
CA ILE A 479 7.93 4.88 -2.83
C ILE A 479 9.24 5.67 -2.91
N ILE A 480 9.53 6.53 -1.93
CA ILE A 480 10.77 7.32 -1.85
C ILE A 480 11.97 6.40 -1.50
N SER A 481 11.80 5.44 -0.60
CA SER A 481 12.81 4.42 -0.25
C SER A 481 13.19 3.58 -1.48
N ARG A 482 12.19 3.07 -2.22
CA ARG A 482 12.39 2.35 -3.49
C ARG A 482 13.09 3.22 -4.55
N GLN A 483 12.73 4.50 -4.67
CA GLN A 483 13.38 5.43 -5.62
C GLN A 483 14.81 5.82 -5.22
N LYS A 484 15.12 5.85 -3.92
CA LYS A 484 16.49 6.00 -3.38
C LYS A 484 17.35 4.78 -3.73
N ARG A 485 16.83 3.56 -3.52
CA ARG A 485 17.52 2.29 -3.83
C ARG A 485 17.85 2.16 -5.32
N PHE A 486 16.96 2.59 -6.23
CA PHE A 486 17.23 2.66 -7.67
C PHE A 486 18.06 3.88 -8.12
N ALA A 487 18.47 4.76 -7.21
CA ALA A 487 19.20 6.01 -7.48
C ALA A 487 18.53 6.95 -8.53
N PHE A 488 17.21 6.88 -8.70
CA PHE A 488 16.46 7.74 -9.61
C PHE A 488 16.53 9.22 -9.18
N VAL A 489 16.20 9.45 -7.91
CA VAL A 489 15.93 10.76 -7.32
C VAL A 489 16.38 10.72 -5.86
N ARG A 490 17.04 11.79 -5.40
CA ARG A 490 17.37 11.94 -3.98
C ARG A 490 16.11 12.19 -3.15
N PRO A 491 15.91 11.54 -1.98
CA PRO A 491 14.82 11.87 -1.07
C PRO A 491 14.74 13.37 -0.74
N SER A 492 15.90 14.00 -0.52
CA SER A 492 16.01 15.46 -0.35
C SER A 492 15.40 16.26 -1.51
N ALA A 493 15.55 15.81 -2.76
CA ALA A 493 14.95 16.46 -3.93
C ALA A 493 13.41 16.36 -3.95
N VAL A 494 12.84 15.28 -3.40
CA VAL A 494 11.37 15.14 -3.26
C VAL A 494 10.83 16.10 -2.20
N ALA A 495 11.55 16.24 -1.07
CA ALA A 495 11.19 17.19 -0.01
C ALA A 495 11.18 18.64 -0.52
N PHE A 496 12.24 19.08 -1.22
CA PHE A 496 12.29 20.40 -1.85
C PHE A 496 11.24 20.58 -2.97
N ALA A 497 10.94 19.52 -3.72
CA ALA A 497 9.96 19.57 -4.80
C ALA A 497 8.51 19.72 -4.31
N ARG A 498 8.16 19.09 -3.18
CA ARG A 498 6.86 19.26 -2.51
C ARG A 498 6.70 20.68 -1.95
N THR A 499 7.71 21.23 -1.28
CA THR A 499 7.62 22.60 -0.74
C THR A 499 7.62 23.67 -1.84
N LEU A 500 8.40 23.51 -2.91
CA LEU A 500 8.30 24.37 -4.10
C LEU A 500 6.95 24.25 -4.82
N PHE A 501 6.33 23.07 -4.80
CA PHE A 501 4.99 22.88 -5.36
C PHE A 501 3.95 23.74 -4.63
N ASP A 502 3.99 23.76 -3.29
CA ASP A 502 3.09 24.60 -2.48
C ASP A 502 3.20 26.07 -2.92
N PHE A 503 4.42 26.63 -2.95
CA PHE A 503 4.71 28.03 -3.35
C PHE A 503 4.22 28.41 -4.75
N VAL A 504 4.17 27.49 -5.71
CA VAL A 504 3.77 27.79 -7.10
C VAL A 504 2.28 28.18 -7.20
N THR A 505 1.45 27.77 -6.24
CA THR A 505 0.00 28.10 -6.22
C THR A 505 -0.30 29.59 -6.04
N VAL A 506 0.68 30.42 -5.67
CA VAL A 506 0.50 31.85 -5.32
C VAL A 506 0.48 32.80 -6.52
N PHE A 507 1.18 32.47 -7.60
CA PHE A 507 1.52 33.44 -8.67
C PHE A 507 0.33 33.92 -9.54
N ALA A 508 -0.91 33.60 -9.14
CA ALA A 508 -2.15 33.99 -9.81
C ALA A 508 -2.87 35.21 -9.20
N GLY A 509 -2.39 35.81 -8.10
CA GLY A 509 -3.05 36.97 -7.48
C GLY A 509 -2.15 37.81 -6.57
N ALA A 510 -2.47 39.11 -6.46
CA ALA A 510 -1.68 40.05 -5.66
C ALA A 510 -2.55 41.14 -5.00
N PHE A 511 -2.90 40.97 -3.72
CA PHE A 511 -2.95 42.05 -2.73
C PHE A 511 -3.06 41.54 -1.26
N PHE A 512 -2.95 42.48 -0.31
CA PHE A 512 -3.11 42.37 1.14
C PHE A 512 -2.08 41.52 1.94
N ILE A 513 -1.53 42.16 2.98
CA ILE A 513 -0.54 41.61 3.92
C ILE A 513 -1.10 40.40 4.68
N PHE A 514 -2.37 40.46 5.12
CA PHE A 514 -3.03 39.38 5.85
C PHE A 514 -3.03 38.05 5.09
N PHE A 515 -3.29 38.08 3.78
CA PHE A 515 -3.24 36.90 2.92
C PHE A 515 -1.81 36.34 2.82
N LEU A 516 -0.83 37.21 2.57
CA LEU A 516 0.59 36.85 2.46
C LEU A 516 1.14 36.18 3.73
N ILE A 517 0.83 36.75 4.91
CA ILE A 517 1.25 36.21 6.20
C ILE A 517 0.55 34.88 6.51
N SER A 518 -0.77 34.81 6.34
CA SER A 518 -1.56 33.59 6.59
C SER A 518 -1.13 32.44 5.67
N TYR A 519 -0.81 32.74 4.42
CA TYR A 519 -0.30 31.77 3.46
C TYR A 519 1.10 31.26 3.81
N LEU A 520 2.05 32.15 4.15
CA LEU A 520 3.39 31.73 4.60
C LEU A 520 3.33 30.90 5.90
N HIS A 521 2.47 31.29 6.84
CA HIS A 521 2.19 30.53 8.04
C HIS A 521 1.65 29.11 7.73
N THR A 522 0.80 29.00 6.71
CA THR A 522 0.28 27.71 6.22
C THR A 522 1.40 26.81 5.69
N ILE A 523 2.26 27.30 4.78
CA ILE A 523 3.43 26.52 4.31
C ILE A 523 4.33 26.11 5.49
N CYS A 524 4.55 27.02 6.43
CA CYS A 524 5.41 26.77 7.58
C CYS A 524 4.93 25.56 8.40
N HIS A 525 3.63 25.43 8.63
CA HIS A 525 3.06 24.25 9.30
C HIS A 525 3.03 23.01 8.39
N THR A 526 2.76 23.13 7.08
CA THR A 526 2.90 22.00 6.15
C THR A 526 4.32 21.43 6.16
N ALA A 527 5.35 22.29 6.17
CA ALA A 527 6.76 21.89 6.26
C ALA A 527 7.09 21.25 7.62
N GLN A 528 6.48 21.73 8.71
CA GLN A 528 6.64 21.18 10.06
C GLN A 528 5.98 19.79 10.21
N PHE A 529 4.76 19.59 9.70
CA PHE A 529 4.12 18.26 9.75
C PHE A 529 4.82 17.25 8.84
N ARG A 530 5.30 17.69 7.66
CA ARG A 530 6.19 16.89 6.79
C ARG A 530 7.55 16.54 7.43
N LEU A 531 7.97 17.25 8.48
CA LEU A 531 9.19 17.01 9.28
C LEU A 531 8.94 16.07 10.48
N PHE A 532 7.70 15.95 10.96
CA PHE A 532 7.30 14.92 11.92
C PHE A 532 6.93 13.59 11.22
N ALA A 533 6.37 13.66 10.00
CA ALA A 533 6.68 12.66 8.98
C ALA A 533 8.18 12.68 8.62
N SER A 534 8.72 11.63 8.00
CA SER A 534 10.16 11.29 8.01
C SER A 534 10.71 10.95 9.40
N PHE A 535 10.32 11.71 10.43
CA PHE A 535 10.50 11.51 11.88
C PHE A 535 10.33 10.04 12.35
N SER A 536 9.07 9.58 12.38
CA SER A 536 8.65 8.38 13.12
C SER A 536 7.44 7.67 12.48
N SER A 537 6.88 6.63 13.11
CA SER A 537 5.58 6.03 12.75
C SER A 537 4.44 7.07 12.79
N PHE A 538 3.28 6.77 12.20
CA PHE A 538 2.17 7.73 12.12
C PHE A 538 1.71 8.19 13.51
N GLU A 539 1.47 7.26 14.42
CA GLU A 539 0.95 7.53 15.75
C GLU A 539 1.96 8.31 16.62
N VAL A 540 3.26 8.07 16.42
CA VAL A 540 4.33 8.83 17.10
C VAL A 540 4.47 10.23 16.49
N ALA A 541 4.37 10.37 15.17
CA ALA A 541 4.42 11.65 14.48
C ALA A 541 3.23 12.54 14.85
N LEU A 542 2.03 11.96 14.93
CA LEU A 542 0.79 12.65 15.31
C LEU A 542 0.88 13.28 16.70
N ARG A 543 1.52 12.63 17.68
CA ARG A 543 1.81 13.22 19.01
C ARG A 543 2.63 14.51 18.90
N TYR A 544 3.68 14.51 18.08
CA TYR A 544 4.52 15.70 17.91
C TYR A 544 3.78 16.81 17.16
N CYS A 545 2.93 16.46 16.19
CA CYS A 545 2.01 17.42 15.55
C CYS A 545 1.02 18.02 16.56
N GLY A 546 0.35 17.20 17.37
CA GLY A 546 -0.63 17.62 18.38
C GLY A 546 -0.02 18.53 19.44
N VAL A 547 1.12 18.14 20.04
CA VAL A 547 1.84 18.98 21.00
C VAL A 547 2.34 20.28 20.36
N ALA A 548 2.86 20.25 19.13
CA ALA A 548 3.29 21.47 18.43
C ALA A 548 2.12 22.42 18.11
N PHE A 549 0.96 21.89 17.75
CA PHE A 549 -0.26 22.66 17.49
C PHE A 549 -0.82 23.27 18.79
N LEU A 550 -0.89 22.49 19.87
CA LEU A 550 -1.27 23.00 21.20
C LEU A 550 -0.32 24.12 21.67
N MET A 551 0.99 23.95 21.51
CA MET A 551 1.98 25.00 21.82
C MET A 551 1.76 26.27 20.97
N ALA A 552 1.42 26.12 19.69
CA ALA A 552 1.12 27.24 18.79
C ALA A 552 -0.16 27.99 19.18
N ILE A 553 -1.16 27.28 19.71
CA ILE A 553 -2.41 27.87 20.23
C ILE A 553 -2.17 28.57 21.58
N THR A 554 -1.62 27.84 22.56
CA THR A 554 -1.43 28.34 23.93
C THR A 554 -0.45 29.52 23.98
N TYR A 555 0.60 29.51 23.15
CA TYR A 555 1.63 30.56 23.10
C TYR A 555 1.57 31.43 21.85
N GLY A 556 0.46 31.40 21.10
CA GLY A 556 0.19 32.28 19.95
C GLY A 556 -0.16 33.73 20.33
N GLY A 557 -0.27 34.05 21.62
CA GLY A 557 -0.39 35.42 22.13
C GLY A 557 -1.82 35.97 22.32
N TYR A 558 -2.84 35.29 21.80
CA TYR A 558 -4.25 35.70 22.01
C TYR A 558 -4.80 35.29 23.38
N LEU A 559 -4.73 33.99 23.72
CA LEU A 559 -5.34 33.40 24.93
C LEU A 559 -4.65 33.83 26.24
N LEU A 560 -3.37 34.23 26.16
CA LEU A 560 -2.64 34.85 27.26
C LEU A 560 -1.65 35.89 26.70
N PRO A 561 -1.72 37.18 27.10
CA PRO A 561 -0.79 38.19 26.62
C PRO A 561 0.66 37.94 27.04
N LEU A 562 1.60 38.30 26.16
CA LEU A 562 3.05 38.06 26.31
C LEU A 562 3.61 38.57 27.66
N ASN A 563 3.16 39.75 28.08
CA ASN A 563 3.55 40.41 29.33
C ASN A 563 3.03 39.67 30.58
N GLN A 564 1.83 39.08 30.51
CA GLN A 564 1.26 38.30 31.60
C GLN A 564 1.91 36.92 31.72
N LEU A 565 2.19 36.27 30.59
CA LEU A 565 2.86 34.97 30.56
C LEU A 565 4.26 35.04 31.17
N THR A 566 5.01 36.10 30.85
CA THR A 566 6.37 36.34 31.38
C THR A 566 6.38 36.66 32.88
N SER A 567 5.33 37.30 33.40
CA SER A 567 5.25 37.72 34.82
C SER A 567 4.61 36.69 35.75
N ARG A 568 3.62 35.92 35.29
CA ARG A 568 2.89 34.94 36.13
C ARG A 568 3.60 33.59 36.26
N VAL A 569 4.31 33.12 35.23
CA VAL A 569 4.94 31.79 35.23
C VAL A 569 6.44 31.89 34.93
N PRO A 570 7.28 32.33 35.90
CA PRO A 570 8.68 32.64 35.65
C PRO A 570 9.49 31.47 35.09
N TRP A 571 9.15 30.21 35.41
CA TRP A 571 9.90 29.06 34.92
C TRP A 571 9.55 28.67 33.46
N VAL A 572 8.33 28.97 32.97
CA VAL A 572 8.06 29.03 31.52
C VAL A 572 8.89 30.17 30.91
N GLY A 573 9.02 31.27 31.64
CA GLY A 573 10.01 32.34 31.39
C GLY A 573 11.48 31.91 31.44
N TRP A 574 11.84 30.76 32.03
CA TRP A 574 13.22 30.21 32.07
C TRP A 574 13.47 29.20 30.96
N ILE A 575 12.46 28.43 30.55
CA ILE A 575 12.44 27.88 29.19
C ILE A 575 12.60 29.07 28.21
N ALA A 576 12.02 30.24 28.52
CA ALA A 576 12.22 31.50 27.80
C ALA A 576 13.51 32.30 28.06
N VAL A 577 14.44 31.82 28.90
CA VAL A 577 15.85 32.23 28.79
C VAL A 577 16.47 31.60 27.52
N GLY A 578 15.94 30.47 27.07
CA GLY A 578 16.05 29.94 25.70
C GLY A 578 14.95 30.38 24.73
N ARG A 579 14.21 31.46 25.04
CA ARG A 579 13.17 32.13 24.22
C ARG A 579 12.33 31.24 23.27
N PRO A 580 11.43 30.34 23.75
CA PRO A 580 10.58 29.51 22.90
C PRO A 580 9.47 30.30 22.20
N ASN A 581 9.24 31.57 22.57
CA ASN A 581 8.45 32.51 21.78
C ASN A 581 9.03 32.68 20.35
N TYR A 582 10.30 32.28 20.14
CA TYR A 582 10.99 32.18 18.85
C TYR A 582 11.00 30.74 18.29
N THR A 583 10.09 29.86 18.74
CA THR A 583 9.97 28.47 18.25
C THR A 583 8.60 28.14 17.64
N THR A 584 7.56 28.93 17.89
CA THR A 584 6.23 28.77 17.28
C THR A 584 6.01 29.84 16.19
N PRO A 585 5.75 29.46 14.92
CA PRO A 585 5.51 30.43 13.85
C PRO A 585 4.15 31.16 13.97
N ALA A 586 3.22 30.66 14.80
CA ALA A 586 1.90 31.26 15.02
C ALA A 586 1.96 32.64 15.68
N LEU A 587 2.88 32.86 16.62
CA LEU A 587 3.01 34.16 17.31
C LEU A 587 3.37 35.29 16.33
N TYR A 588 4.27 35.01 15.38
CA TYR A 588 4.69 35.97 14.36
C TYR A 588 3.61 36.25 13.32
N ALA A 589 2.84 35.22 12.94
CA ALA A 589 1.67 35.41 12.08
C ALA A 589 0.59 36.25 12.79
N PHE A 590 0.37 36.01 14.09
CA PHE A 590 -0.61 36.75 14.89
C PHE A 590 -0.19 38.21 15.14
N GLU A 591 1.06 38.48 15.52
CA GLU A 591 1.58 39.86 15.67
C GLU A 591 1.40 40.64 14.36
N ALA A 592 1.85 40.08 13.22
CA ALA A 592 1.79 40.77 11.93
C ALA A 592 0.35 41.03 11.44
N CYS A 593 -0.56 40.06 11.59
CA CYS A 593 -1.97 40.24 11.20
C CYS A 593 -2.72 41.20 12.12
N MET A 594 -2.56 41.09 13.45
CA MET A 594 -3.18 42.00 14.42
C MET A 594 -2.69 43.43 14.23
N ALA A 595 -1.36 43.62 14.09
CA ALA A 595 -0.80 44.93 13.86
C ALA A 595 -1.29 45.56 12.54
N THR A 596 -1.57 44.74 11.51
CA THR A 596 -2.14 45.24 10.25
C THR A 596 -3.62 45.67 10.40
N GLU A 597 -4.45 44.91 11.11
CA GLU A 597 -5.88 45.18 11.31
C GLU A 597 -6.15 46.41 12.20
N PHE A 598 -5.36 46.60 13.27
CA PHE A 598 -5.58 47.69 14.22
C PHE A 598 -4.87 49.00 13.84
N HIS A 599 -4.03 49.01 12.80
CA HIS A 599 -3.30 50.21 12.39
C HIS A 599 -4.24 51.30 11.85
N ASN A 600 -4.17 52.51 12.40
CA ASN A 600 -5.11 53.63 12.16
C ASN A 600 -6.56 53.40 12.62
N LEU A 601 -6.90 52.27 13.25
CA LEU A 601 -8.24 52.04 13.82
C LEU A 601 -8.45 52.94 15.05
N GLN A 602 -9.63 53.56 15.17
CA GLN A 602 -10.05 54.27 16.38
C GLN A 602 -11.18 53.52 17.06
N LEU A 603 -10.91 53.00 18.26
CA LEU A 603 -11.87 52.31 19.11
C LEU A 603 -12.65 53.33 19.93
N SER A 604 -13.97 53.34 19.81
CA SER A 604 -14.85 54.20 20.60
C SER A 604 -15.23 53.52 21.91
N CYS A 605 -15.32 54.29 23.00
CA CYS A 605 -15.61 53.72 24.32
C CYS A 605 -17.11 53.75 24.64
N GLU A 606 -17.63 52.61 25.10
CA GLU A 606 -19.03 52.44 25.49
C GLU A 606 -19.32 53.24 26.78
N PRO A 607 -20.52 53.84 26.97
CA PRO A 607 -20.86 54.61 28.17
C PRO A 607 -20.66 53.87 29.52
N ARG A 608 -20.71 52.53 29.53
CA ARG A 608 -20.42 51.70 30.72
C ARG A 608 -18.93 51.63 31.07
N SER A 609 -18.05 51.86 30.10
CA SER A 609 -16.58 51.76 30.24
C SER A 609 -15.91 53.13 30.44
N ILE A 610 -16.69 54.21 30.61
CA ILE A 610 -16.17 55.54 30.93
C ILE A 610 -15.96 55.66 32.44
N ILE A 611 -14.78 56.13 32.86
CA ILE A 611 -14.42 56.30 34.28
C ILE A 611 -13.97 57.76 34.48
N PRO A 612 -14.51 58.50 35.48
CA PRO A 612 -15.62 58.12 36.37
C PRO A 612 -16.97 58.14 35.62
N SER A 613 -17.84 57.20 35.98
CA SER A 613 -19.22 57.09 35.48
C SER A 613 -20.24 57.65 36.47
N GLY A 614 -21.27 58.32 35.96
CA GLY A 614 -22.39 58.86 36.75
C GLY A 614 -23.03 60.07 36.08
N PRO A 615 -24.26 60.46 36.46
CA PRO A 615 -25.01 61.53 35.80
C PRO A 615 -24.34 62.92 35.95
N ASP A 616 -23.61 63.15 37.04
CA ASP A 616 -22.93 64.42 37.31
C ASP A 616 -21.58 64.55 36.55
N TYR A 617 -21.00 63.43 36.10
CA TYR A 617 -19.71 63.41 35.40
C TYR A 617 -19.92 63.65 33.90
N THR A 618 -19.94 64.92 33.50
CA THR A 618 -20.24 65.34 32.11
C THR A 618 -19.09 66.03 31.38
N ASP A 619 -18.05 66.51 32.06
CA ASP A 619 -16.87 67.09 31.41
C ASP A 619 -15.87 65.99 31.01
N THR A 620 -15.82 65.72 29.70
CA THR A 620 -14.92 64.72 29.08
C THR A 620 -13.45 64.87 29.46
N ARG A 621 -12.97 66.05 29.88
CA ARG A 621 -11.56 66.26 30.28
C ARG A 621 -11.15 65.52 31.55
N TYR A 622 -12.10 65.17 32.41
CA TYR A 622 -11.86 64.38 33.62
C TYR A 622 -12.26 62.91 33.46
N GLN A 623 -12.71 62.52 32.26
CA GLN A 623 -13.06 61.16 31.90
C GLN A 623 -11.90 60.47 31.19
N THR A 624 -11.80 59.17 31.39
CA THR A 624 -10.99 58.25 30.60
C THR A 624 -11.78 56.98 30.31
N CYS A 625 -11.23 56.10 29.49
CA CYS A 625 -11.82 54.82 29.15
C CYS A 625 -11.11 53.69 29.90
N ALA A 626 -11.87 52.69 30.35
CA ALA A 626 -11.38 51.51 31.06
C ALA A 626 -10.54 50.53 30.19
N GLY A 627 -10.29 50.87 28.92
CA GLY A 627 -9.46 50.07 28.01
C GLY A 627 -7.97 50.38 28.12
N ALA A 628 -7.14 49.35 27.90
CA ALA A 628 -5.69 49.51 27.79
C ALA A 628 -5.30 50.48 26.66
N GLY A 629 -4.29 51.31 26.90
CA GLY A 629 -3.85 52.36 25.96
C GLY A 629 -4.71 53.63 25.95
N SER A 630 -5.63 53.82 26.89
CA SER A 630 -6.41 55.05 27.04
C SER A 630 -5.57 56.23 27.57
N LEU A 631 -5.98 57.46 27.22
CA LEU A 631 -5.38 58.69 27.69
C LEU A 631 -6.45 59.55 28.39
N PRO A 632 -6.15 60.18 29.55
CA PRO A 632 -7.07 61.09 30.21
C PRO A 632 -7.56 62.19 29.27
N GLY A 633 -8.87 62.47 29.27
CA GLY A 633 -9.50 63.44 28.38
C GLY A 633 -9.92 62.90 27.00
N HIS A 634 -9.65 61.62 26.69
CA HIS A 634 -9.99 61.01 25.40
C HIS A 634 -10.94 59.81 25.54
N LEU A 635 -12.14 59.92 24.94
CA LEU A 635 -13.14 58.83 24.85
C LEU A 635 -12.96 57.91 23.63
N LYS A 636 -11.78 57.96 23.00
CA LYS A 636 -11.36 57.08 21.89
C LYS A 636 -9.94 56.60 22.13
N ILE A 637 -9.69 55.33 21.84
CA ILE A 637 -8.37 54.69 21.94
C ILE A 637 -7.87 54.39 20.52
N GLY A 638 -6.60 54.70 20.23
CA GLY A 638 -5.96 54.31 18.98
C GLY A 638 -5.56 52.83 19.00
N GLY A 639 -5.84 52.09 17.92
CA GLY A 639 -5.57 50.66 17.84
C GLY A 639 -4.10 50.29 18.08
N ASP A 640 -3.17 51.07 17.52
CA ASP A 640 -1.72 50.91 17.77
C ASP A 640 -1.35 51.04 19.27
N ALA A 641 -2.00 51.94 20.03
CA ALA A 641 -1.77 52.12 21.46
C ALA A 641 -2.41 51.00 22.30
N TYR A 642 -3.60 50.54 21.91
CA TYR A 642 -4.27 49.38 22.51
C TYR A 642 -3.43 48.10 22.34
N LEU A 643 -2.85 47.86 21.15
CA LEU A 643 -1.98 46.70 20.91
C LEU A 643 -0.66 46.78 21.68
N ALA A 644 -0.01 47.95 21.72
CA ALA A 644 1.24 48.13 22.45
C ALA A 644 1.08 47.86 23.95
N GLU A 645 0.02 48.39 24.58
CA GLU A 645 -0.22 48.20 26.02
C GLU A 645 -0.76 46.81 26.36
N LYS A 646 -1.72 46.28 25.58
CA LYS A 646 -2.41 45.01 25.90
C LYS A 646 -1.59 43.77 25.51
N TYR A 647 -0.91 43.78 24.36
CA TYR A 647 -0.21 42.62 23.81
C TYR A 647 1.30 42.81 23.64
N GLY A 648 1.79 44.04 23.53
CA GLY A 648 3.20 44.35 23.25
C GLY A 648 3.57 44.32 21.77
N PHE A 649 2.60 44.41 20.87
CA PHE A 649 2.78 44.34 19.41
C PHE A 649 2.97 45.72 18.78
N TYR A 650 3.74 45.79 17.68
CA TYR A 650 4.03 47.04 16.98
C TYR A 650 4.01 46.89 15.45
N TYR A 651 3.38 47.84 14.74
CA TYR A 651 3.28 47.82 13.28
C TYR A 651 4.63 47.72 12.52
N HIS A 652 5.72 48.25 13.10
CA HIS A 652 7.05 48.14 12.48
C HIS A 652 7.61 46.71 12.44
N ASN A 653 7.02 45.76 13.18
CA ASN A 653 7.44 44.36 13.21
C ASN A 653 6.90 43.52 12.05
N VAL A 654 5.86 43.96 11.34
CA VAL A 654 5.21 43.18 10.25
C VAL A 654 6.21 42.61 9.24
N TRP A 655 7.21 43.39 8.82
CA TRP A 655 8.25 42.96 7.88
C TRP A 655 9.39 42.14 8.51
N ARG A 656 9.66 42.32 9.82
CA ARG A 656 10.54 41.44 10.61
C ARG A 656 9.94 40.03 10.66
N ASP A 657 8.63 39.96 10.91
CA ASP A 657 7.90 38.72 11.14
C ASP A 657 7.69 37.92 9.85
N PHE A 658 7.41 38.61 8.74
CA PHE A 658 7.50 38.05 7.38
C PHE A 658 8.87 37.37 7.13
N GLY A 659 9.98 38.02 7.49
CA GLY A 659 11.33 37.44 7.34
C GLY A 659 11.58 36.23 8.25
N ILE A 660 11.06 36.25 9.48
CA ILE A 660 11.15 35.13 10.43
C ILE A 660 10.35 33.92 9.93
N LEU A 661 9.14 34.10 9.39
CA LEU A 661 8.34 33.01 8.81
C LEU A 661 9.07 32.32 7.65
N ILE A 662 9.73 33.08 6.76
CA ILE A 662 10.56 32.51 5.68
C ILE A 662 11.73 31.69 6.25
N LEU A 663 12.38 32.17 7.31
CA LEU A 663 13.48 31.44 7.97
C LEU A 663 13.01 30.11 8.56
N PHE A 664 11.83 30.05 9.19
CA PHE A 664 11.24 28.78 9.65
C PHE A 664 10.96 27.81 8.49
N ILE A 665 10.35 28.27 7.39
CA ILE A 665 10.09 27.43 6.21
C ILE A 665 11.38 26.81 5.68
N VAL A 666 12.45 27.61 5.55
CA VAL A 666 13.77 27.12 5.11
C VAL A 666 14.35 26.13 6.11
N ALA A 667 14.29 26.42 7.42
CA ALA A 667 14.82 25.54 8.46
C ALA A 667 14.11 24.17 8.50
N TYR A 668 12.77 24.15 8.52
CA TYR A 668 12.01 22.89 8.52
C TYR A 668 12.21 22.11 7.22
N THR A 669 12.21 22.78 6.06
CA THR A 669 12.44 22.12 4.76
C THR A 669 13.83 21.50 4.67
N ALA A 670 14.87 22.22 5.10
CA ALA A 670 16.25 21.70 5.11
C ALA A 670 16.42 20.53 6.08
N SER A 671 15.79 20.61 7.26
CA SER A 671 15.80 19.55 8.27
C SER A 671 15.10 18.28 7.78
N ASN A 672 13.96 18.43 7.10
CA ASN A 672 13.23 17.30 6.52
C ASN A 672 14.03 16.67 5.37
N ALA A 673 14.54 17.48 4.44
CA ALA A 673 15.40 17.01 3.35
C ALA A 673 16.65 16.27 3.84
N TRP A 674 17.22 16.65 4.99
CA TRP A 674 18.30 15.92 5.65
C TRP A 674 17.83 14.59 6.24
N LEU A 675 16.73 14.58 7.01
CA LEU A 675 16.17 13.36 7.61
C LEU A 675 15.75 12.32 6.57
N CYS A 676 15.12 12.72 5.45
CA CYS A 676 14.77 11.82 4.34
C CYS A 676 16.01 11.17 3.70
N GLU A 677 17.18 11.83 3.74
CA GLU A 677 18.41 11.30 3.16
C GLU A 677 19.15 10.38 4.15
N THR A 678 19.06 10.64 5.48
CA THR A 678 19.75 9.86 6.53
C THR A 678 18.96 8.70 7.12
N ILE A 679 17.63 8.79 7.20
CA ILE A 679 16.78 7.71 7.73
C ILE A 679 16.36 6.80 6.58
N GLU A 680 16.60 5.51 6.72
CA GLU A 680 16.10 4.47 5.82
C GLU A 680 15.00 3.70 6.54
N TRP A 681 13.79 3.81 5.99
CA TRP A 681 12.63 3.05 6.41
C TRP A 681 12.62 1.75 5.61
N ASP A 682 13.02 0.68 6.29
CA ASP A 682 13.01 -0.69 5.78
C ASP A 682 11.89 -1.46 6.49
N ASP A 683 10.86 -1.86 5.73
CA ASP A 683 9.88 -2.85 6.18
C ASP A 683 10.61 -4.15 6.48
N GLY A 684 10.78 -4.45 7.76
CA GLY A 684 11.71 -5.47 8.22
C GLY A 684 11.29 -6.87 7.77
N SER A 685 12.03 -7.45 6.82
CA SER A 685 12.02 -8.89 6.51
C SER A 685 12.72 -9.70 7.61
N ALA A 686 12.44 -9.40 8.87
CA ALA A 686 12.90 -10.14 10.03
C ALA A 686 12.01 -11.38 10.23
N GLY A 687 12.65 -12.53 10.51
CA GLY A 687 11.95 -13.81 10.63
C GLY A 687 10.95 -13.90 11.79
N ALA A 688 10.17 -14.99 11.79
CA ALA A 688 9.01 -15.20 12.66
C ALA A 688 9.24 -14.82 14.14
N VAL A 689 8.54 -13.78 14.60
CA VAL A 689 8.64 -13.24 15.95
C VAL A 689 7.71 -14.05 16.87
N SER A 690 8.29 -14.98 17.64
CA SER A 690 7.55 -15.80 18.61
C SER A 690 7.49 -15.14 20.00
N PHE A 691 6.29 -15.01 20.57
CA PHE A 691 6.07 -14.46 21.92
C PHE A 691 6.28 -15.52 23.02
N ASN A 692 7.50 -16.05 23.11
CA ASN A 692 7.88 -17.10 24.05
C ASN A 692 7.86 -16.61 25.53
N ARG A 693 6.69 -16.62 26.17
CA ARG A 693 6.50 -16.27 27.60
C ARG A 693 6.98 -17.38 28.54
N LYS A 694 8.23 -17.84 28.39
CA LYS A 694 8.80 -18.91 29.23
C LYS A 694 9.10 -18.41 30.65
N ARG A 695 8.46 -19.08 31.62
CA ARG A 695 8.63 -18.91 33.07
C ARG A 695 10.04 -19.37 33.45
N LYS A 696 10.85 -18.50 34.05
CA LYS A 696 12.25 -18.80 34.40
C LYS A 696 12.35 -20.01 35.35
N SER A 697 12.87 -21.14 34.86
CA SER A 697 13.61 -22.11 35.66
C SER A 697 15.12 -21.83 35.48
N PRO A 698 15.94 -21.94 36.53
CA PRO A 698 17.38 -21.75 36.41
C PRO A 698 18.08 -23.09 36.12
N PHE A 699 18.55 -23.27 34.89
CA PHE A 699 19.61 -24.26 34.61
C PHE A 699 20.67 -23.68 33.67
N SER A 700 21.88 -24.23 33.78
CA SER A 700 23.14 -23.61 33.33
C SER A 700 23.13 -23.11 31.88
N ALA A 701 23.71 -21.92 31.67
CA ALA A 701 24.04 -21.46 30.32
C ALA A 701 25.27 -22.22 29.79
N ALA A 702 25.08 -22.93 28.69
CA ALA A 702 26.13 -23.29 27.74
C ALA A 702 25.64 -22.84 26.36
N ALA A 703 26.49 -22.18 25.58
CA ALA A 703 26.09 -21.68 24.27
C ALA A 703 26.11 -22.82 23.24
N SER A 704 24.94 -23.15 22.69
CA SER A 704 24.77 -24.10 21.58
C SER A 704 23.94 -23.42 20.49
N ASP A 705 24.56 -23.09 19.35
CA ASP A 705 23.87 -22.50 18.19
C ASP A 705 22.84 -23.49 17.63
N GLU A 706 21.58 -23.05 17.51
CA GLU A 706 20.48 -23.89 17.00
C GLU A 706 20.57 -24.13 15.48
N GLU A 707 21.30 -23.29 14.74
CA GLU A 707 21.57 -23.47 13.30
C GLU A 707 22.57 -24.59 12.98
N ASN A 708 23.36 -25.07 13.95
CA ASN A 708 24.32 -26.16 13.71
C ASN A 708 23.65 -27.55 13.71
N ARG A 709 22.32 -27.61 13.88
CA ARG A 709 21.52 -28.77 13.48
C ARG A 709 21.19 -28.72 12.00
N ALA A 710 22.17 -29.12 11.20
CA ALA A 710 21.83 -29.93 10.03
C ALA A 710 21.01 -31.15 10.50
N PHE A 711 20.14 -31.69 9.64
CA PHE A 711 19.38 -32.90 9.93
C PHE A 711 20.29 -34.14 9.85
N ASP A 712 21.15 -34.31 10.86
CA ASP A 712 21.81 -35.59 11.19
C ASP A 712 20.75 -36.58 11.71
N VAL A 713 19.89 -37.02 10.79
CA VAL A 713 19.03 -38.19 10.98
C VAL A 713 19.95 -39.39 10.93
N ASP A 714 20.44 -39.82 12.09
CA ASP A 714 21.24 -41.05 12.23
C ASP A 714 20.49 -42.21 11.56
N HIS A 715 20.99 -42.64 10.39
CA HIS A 715 20.31 -43.51 9.43
C HIS A 715 20.11 -44.97 9.91
N LYS A 716 20.07 -45.18 11.22
CA LYS A 716 19.79 -46.46 11.90
C LYS A 716 18.70 -46.34 12.97
N ALA A 717 18.15 -45.15 13.22
CA ALA A 717 16.93 -45.00 14.01
C ALA A 717 15.71 -45.41 13.17
N SER A 718 15.01 -46.47 13.59
CA SER A 718 13.64 -46.75 13.12
C SER A 718 12.74 -45.54 13.37
N PRO A 719 11.71 -45.28 12.54
CA PRO A 719 10.84 -44.12 12.72
C PRO A 719 10.25 -44.12 14.13
N ALA A 720 10.55 -43.06 14.88
CA ALA A 720 10.14 -42.93 16.27
C ALA A 720 8.63 -42.66 16.33
N THR A 721 7.84 -43.73 16.39
CA THR A 721 6.42 -43.68 16.76
C THR A 721 6.32 -43.18 18.20
N THR A 722 6.19 -41.86 18.36
CA THR A 722 5.70 -41.25 19.59
C THR A 722 4.24 -41.66 19.75
N ASN A 723 4.02 -42.82 20.38
CA ASN A 723 2.69 -43.32 20.74
C ASN A 723 2.05 -42.37 21.76
N VAL A 724 1.42 -41.32 21.25
CA VAL A 724 0.31 -40.67 21.93
C VAL A 724 -0.92 -41.44 21.48
N ASP A 725 -1.52 -42.22 22.37
CA ASP A 725 -2.68 -43.08 22.08
C ASP A 725 -3.96 -42.24 21.87
N ILE A 726 -4.00 -41.49 20.77
CA ILE A 726 -5.23 -40.90 20.23
C ILE A 726 -5.92 -42.00 19.42
N ALA A 727 -6.95 -42.60 20.02
CA ALA A 727 -7.75 -43.64 19.38
C ALA A 727 -8.64 -43.04 18.26
N GLY A 728 -8.06 -42.89 17.07
CA GLY A 728 -8.71 -42.39 15.86
C GLY A 728 -7.69 -41.75 14.93
N THR A 729 -7.73 -42.10 13.64
CA THR A 729 -6.81 -41.54 12.65
C THR A 729 -7.17 -40.07 12.42
N PRO A 730 -6.25 -39.09 12.45
CA PRO A 730 -6.63 -37.66 12.39
C PRO A 730 -7.31 -37.25 11.08
N SER A 731 -7.20 -38.06 10.02
CA SER A 731 -7.97 -37.93 8.77
C SER A 731 -9.47 -38.17 8.92
N GLU A 732 -9.90 -38.97 9.90
CA GLU A 732 -11.32 -39.37 10.08
C GLU A 732 -12.18 -38.30 10.78
N GLN A 733 -11.58 -37.21 11.27
CA GLN A 733 -12.26 -36.13 12.01
C GLN A 733 -12.37 -34.81 11.23
N ILE A 734 -11.93 -34.80 9.97
CA ILE A 734 -12.03 -33.65 9.05
C ILE A 734 -13.49 -33.48 8.59
N ALA A 735 -13.87 -32.27 8.18
CA ALA A 735 -15.16 -31.99 7.59
C ALA A 735 -15.35 -32.73 6.24
N THR A 736 -15.98 -33.89 6.25
CA THR A 736 -16.38 -34.58 5.01
C THR A 736 -17.45 -33.77 4.29
N THR A 737 -17.21 -33.45 3.01
CA THR A 737 -18.24 -32.86 2.16
C THR A 737 -19.23 -33.96 1.78
N GLN A 738 -20.53 -33.76 2.03
CA GLN A 738 -21.58 -34.72 1.65
C GLN A 738 -22.39 -34.27 0.43
N SER A 739 -22.03 -33.13 -0.18
CA SER A 739 -22.77 -32.53 -1.28
C SER A 739 -21.95 -32.39 -2.55
N ALA A 740 -22.53 -32.80 -3.68
CA ALA A 740 -22.05 -32.39 -4.99
C ALA A 740 -22.50 -30.96 -5.28
N PHE A 741 -21.58 -30.16 -5.80
CA PHE A 741 -21.80 -28.77 -6.22
C PHE A 741 -21.79 -28.72 -7.75
N ALA A 742 -22.80 -28.12 -8.37
CA ALA A 742 -22.92 -28.04 -9.82
C ALA A 742 -23.41 -26.65 -10.27
N TRP A 743 -23.06 -26.27 -11.50
CA TRP A 743 -23.52 -25.04 -12.13
C TRP A 743 -23.75 -25.27 -13.62
N ARG A 744 -24.72 -24.57 -14.20
CA ARG A 744 -25.24 -24.82 -15.55
C ARG A 744 -25.47 -23.52 -16.30
N ASN A 745 -24.92 -23.44 -17.52
CA ASN A 745 -25.06 -22.32 -18.45
C ASN A 745 -24.79 -20.95 -17.78
N LEU A 746 -23.74 -20.90 -16.95
CA LEU A 746 -23.40 -19.73 -16.15
C LEU A 746 -22.79 -18.65 -17.04
N THR A 747 -23.54 -17.57 -17.22
CA THR A 747 -23.18 -16.39 -18.01
C THR A 747 -23.15 -15.16 -17.10
N TYR A 748 -22.13 -14.32 -17.25
CA TYR A 748 -21.93 -13.12 -16.44
C TYR A 748 -21.57 -11.91 -17.32
N THR A 749 -22.36 -10.85 -17.20
CA THR A 749 -22.23 -9.63 -18.00
C THR A 749 -22.06 -8.41 -17.11
N ILE A 750 -21.08 -7.56 -17.44
CA ILE A 750 -20.89 -6.24 -16.82
C ILE A 750 -21.14 -5.13 -17.82
N ARG A 751 -21.66 -3.99 -17.36
CA ARG A 751 -21.86 -2.81 -18.21
C ARG A 751 -20.59 -1.95 -18.22
N GLN A 752 -19.93 -1.83 -19.37
CA GLN A 752 -18.68 -1.08 -19.54
C GLN A 752 -18.94 0.13 -20.45
N GLY A 753 -19.36 1.25 -19.85
CA GLY A 753 -19.88 2.40 -20.59
C GLY A 753 -21.28 2.11 -21.14
N ASP A 754 -21.50 2.39 -22.43
CA ASP A 754 -22.76 2.09 -23.11
C ASP A 754 -22.87 0.64 -23.62
N SER A 755 -21.79 -0.14 -23.59
CA SER A 755 -21.77 -1.55 -24.04
C SER A 755 -21.77 -2.53 -22.88
N ASP A 756 -22.60 -3.56 -22.96
CA ASP A 756 -22.53 -4.72 -22.06
C ASP A 756 -21.45 -5.69 -22.55
N ARG A 757 -20.58 -6.13 -21.63
CA ARG A 757 -19.44 -7.01 -21.86
C ARG A 757 -19.63 -8.32 -21.12
N VAL A 758 -19.69 -9.42 -21.88
CA VAL A 758 -19.65 -10.79 -21.36
C VAL A 758 -18.26 -11.08 -20.78
N LEU A 759 -18.20 -11.69 -19.60
CA LEU A 759 -16.98 -12.13 -18.92
C LEU A 759 -16.95 -13.64 -18.63
N LEU A 760 -18.11 -14.28 -18.58
CA LEU A 760 -18.32 -15.73 -18.55
C LEU A 760 -19.46 -16.03 -19.52
N ASN A 761 -19.34 -17.09 -20.32
CA ASN A 761 -20.27 -17.40 -21.40
C ASN A 761 -20.61 -18.89 -21.39
N ASP A 762 -21.84 -19.20 -20.98
CA ASP A 762 -22.47 -20.53 -20.88
C ASP A 762 -21.57 -21.60 -20.23
N VAL A 763 -20.95 -21.24 -19.10
CA VAL A 763 -20.06 -22.14 -18.36
C VAL A 763 -20.88 -23.15 -17.56
N SER A 764 -20.72 -24.44 -17.84
CA SER A 764 -21.27 -25.55 -17.05
C SER A 764 -20.15 -26.37 -16.40
N GLY A 765 -20.43 -27.01 -15.26
CA GLY A 765 -19.47 -27.88 -14.56
C GLY A 765 -19.95 -28.34 -13.19
N TYR A 766 -19.14 -29.18 -12.54
CA TYR A 766 -19.44 -29.73 -11.22
C TYR A 766 -18.18 -30.06 -10.40
N CYS A 767 -18.36 -30.20 -9.09
CA CYS A 767 -17.35 -30.70 -8.14
C CYS A 767 -17.99 -31.77 -7.25
N GLN A 768 -17.33 -32.91 -7.11
CA GLN A 768 -17.80 -34.04 -6.30
C GLN A 768 -17.07 -34.07 -4.94
N PRO A 769 -17.71 -34.57 -3.87
CA PRO A 769 -17.04 -34.91 -2.61
C PRO A 769 -15.72 -35.66 -2.82
N GLY A 770 -14.69 -35.25 -2.08
CA GLY A 770 -13.36 -35.86 -2.12
C GLY A 770 -12.60 -35.70 -3.44
N THR A 771 -13.04 -34.82 -4.35
CA THR A 771 -12.31 -34.54 -5.61
C THR A 771 -11.63 -33.17 -5.58
N LEU A 772 -10.41 -33.13 -6.10
CA LEU A 772 -9.53 -31.97 -6.21
C LEU A 772 -9.53 -31.50 -7.68
N THR A 773 -10.22 -30.39 -7.94
CA THR A 773 -10.41 -29.83 -9.29
C THR A 773 -9.59 -28.56 -9.49
N ALA A 774 -8.82 -28.50 -10.59
CA ALA A 774 -8.07 -27.32 -11.00
C ALA A 774 -8.84 -26.47 -12.02
N LEU A 775 -8.76 -25.15 -11.88
CA LEU A 775 -9.25 -24.17 -12.84
C LEU A 775 -8.08 -23.47 -13.53
N VAL A 776 -7.88 -23.79 -14.81
CA VAL A 776 -6.73 -23.41 -15.65
C VAL A 776 -7.20 -22.49 -16.78
N GLY A 777 -6.28 -21.70 -17.34
CA GLY A 777 -6.54 -20.76 -18.44
C GLY A 777 -5.58 -19.59 -18.40
N SER A 778 -5.53 -18.78 -19.45
CA SER A 778 -4.66 -17.59 -19.52
C SER A 778 -5.01 -16.55 -18.45
N SER A 779 -4.17 -15.53 -18.28
CA SER A 779 -4.62 -14.30 -17.64
C SER A 779 -5.79 -13.70 -18.42
N GLY A 780 -6.73 -13.06 -17.73
CA GLY A 780 -7.95 -12.50 -18.33
C GLY A 780 -9.03 -13.52 -18.78
N ALA A 781 -8.80 -14.83 -18.69
CA ALA A 781 -9.77 -15.87 -19.10
C ALA A 781 -11.00 -16.05 -18.17
N GLY A 782 -11.25 -15.12 -17.25
CA GLY A 782 -12.39 -15.19 -16.31
C GLY A 782 -12.21 -16.13 -15.11
N LYS A 783 -11.01 -16.67 -14.85
CA LYS A 783 -10.73 -17.61 -13.74
C LYS A 783 -11.28 -17.16 -12.37
N SER A 784 -10.74 -16.07 -11.82
CA SER A 784 -11.22 -15.49 -10.55
C SER A 784 -12.66 -14.99 -10.64
N THR A 785 -13.11 -14.57 -11.84
CA THR A 785 -14.50 -14.16 -12.09
C THR A 785 -15.48 -15.33 -11.93
N LEU A 786 -15.11 -16.53 -12.38
CA LEU A 786 -15.88 -17.75 -12.17
C LEU A 786 -15.93 -18.08 -10.67
N LEU A 787 -14.78 -18.06 -9.97
CA LEU A 787 -14.76 -18.28 -8.52
C LEU A 787 -15.63 -17.27 -7.74
N THR A 788 -15.55 -15.97 -8.06
CA THR A 788 -16.37 -14.94 -7.38
C THR A 788 -17.85 -15.01 -7.76
N THR A 789 -18.21 -15.53 -8.94
CA THR A 789 -19.61 -15.80 -9.31
C THR A 789 -20.14 -17.06 -8.61
N LEU A 790 -19.38 -18.16 -8.59
CA LEU A 790 -19.78 -19.42 -7.92
C LEU A 790 -19.91 -19.26 -6.40
N THR A 791 -19.09 -18.41 -5.78
CA THR A 791 -19.23 -18.02 -4.36
C THR A 791 -20.26 -16.90 -4.13
N GLN A 792 -20.95 -16.44 -5.17
CA GLN A 792 -21.91 -15.33 -5.15
C GLN A 792 -21.35 -14.04 -4.52
N ARG A 793 -20.05 -13.76 -4.67
CA ARG A 793 -19.34 -12.58 -4.11
C ARG A 793 -19.35 -11.35 -5.03
N GLN A 794 -20.03 -11.40 -6.18
CA GLN A 794 -20.13 -10.27 -7.10
C GLN A 794 -21.01 -9.14 -6.53
N ASN A 795 -20.52 -7.89 -6.58
CA ASN A 795 -21.26 -6.70 -6.18
C ASN A 795 -21.86 -5.90 -7.36
N THR A 796 -21.53 -6.28 -8.61
CA THR A 796 -21.99 -5.58 -9.85
C THR A 796 -22.17 -6.54 -11.01
N GLY A 797 -22.87 -6.10 -12.06
CA GLY A 797 -23.22 -6.92 -13.23
C GLY A 797 -24.43 -7.82 -13.02
N THR A 798 -24.79 -8.59 -14.04
CA THR A 798 -25.89 -9.57 -14.01
C THR A 798 -25.35 -10.97 -14.28
N VAL A 799 -25.77 -11.91 -13.43
CA VAL A 799 -25.47 -13.34 -13.54
C VAL A 799 -26.74 -14.05 -14.02
N THR A 800 -26.60 -14.95 -14.99
CA THR A 800 -27.65 -15.85 -15.48
C THR A 800 -27.13 -17.29 -15.52
N GLY A 801 -28.03 -18.27 -15.49
CA GLY A 801 -27.69 -19.67 -15.30
C GLY A 801 -27.90 -20.13 -13.85
N ASP A 802 -27.76 -21.43 -13.63
CA ASP A 802 -28.09 -22.07 -12.36
C ASP A 802 -26.83 -22.41 -11.56
N ILE A 803 -26.90 -22.30 -10.22
CA ILE A 803 -25.91 -22.82 -9.27
C ILE A 803 -26.69 -23.67 -8.27
N MET A 804 -26.25 -24.91 -8.02
CA MET A 804 -26.99 -25.92 -7.27
C MET A 804 -26.08 -26.74 -6.33
N ILE A 805 -26.62 -27.13 -5.19
CA ILE A 805 -25.96 -27.94 -4.15
C ILE A 805 -26.92 -29.09 -3.82
N ASN A 806 -26.60 -30.33 -4.20
CA ASN A 806 -27.52 -31.49 -4.08
C ASN A 806 -28.97 -31.16 -4.52
N GLY A 807 -29.14 -30.62 -5.73
CA GLY A 807 -30.44 -30.24 -6.29
C GLY A 807 -31.13 -29.01 -5.66
N GLN A 808 -30.53 -28.34 -4.68
CA GLN A 808 -31.08 -27.10 -4.07
C GLN A 808 -30.30 -25.86 -4.49
N THR A 809 -30.97 -24.72 -4.64
CA THR A 809 -30.32 -23.42 -4.86
C THR A 809 -29.64 -22.91 -3.58
N PRO A 810 -28.46 -22.26 -3.67
CA PRO A 810 -27.79 -21.68 -2.51
C PRO A 810 -28.65 -20.66 -1.75
N ASP A 811 -28.65 -20.77 -0.42
CA ASP A 811 -29.36 -19.86 0.49
C ASP A 811 -28.44 -18.76 1.05
N VAL A 812 -28.97 -17.87 1.90
CA VAL A 812 -28.19 -16.76 2.49
C VAL A 812 -27.00 -17.25 3.34
N SER A 813 -27.11 -18.42 3.97
CA SER A 813 -26.03 -19.02 4.76
C SER A 813 -24.93 -19.70 3.91
N PHE A 814 -25.12 -19.89 2.60
CA PHE A 814 -24.15 -20.52 1.71
C PHE A 814 -22.74 -19.93 1.82
N ARG A 815 -22.61 -18.59 1.73
CA ARG A 815 -21.31 -17.87 1.83
C ARG A 815 -20.54 -18.16 3.13
N ARG A 816 -21.25 -18.56 4.18
CA ARG A 816 -20.71 -18.90 5.51
C ARG A 816 -20.22 -20.35 5.57
N LYS A 817 -20.95 -21.26 4.88
CA LYS A 817 -20.76 -22.73 4.84
C LYS A 817 -19.70 -23.20 3.83
N ILE A 818 -19.25 -22.32 2.93
CA ILE A 818 -18.08 -22.54 2.04
C ILE A 818 -16.81 -21.93 2.62
N GLY A 819 -15.65 -22.52 2.29
CA GLY A 819 -14.36 -21.86 2.48
C GLY A 819 -13.94 -21.10 1.23
N TYR A 820 -13.38 -19.90 1.36
CA TYR A 820 -12.83 -19.13 0.22
C TYR A 820 -11.49 -18.48 0.58
N CYS A 821 -10.40 -19.04 0.07
CA CYS A 821 -9.08 -18.43 0.19
C CYS A 821 -8.88 -17.40 -0.93
N GLN A 822 -8.72 -16.13 -0.57
CA GLN A 822 -8.34 -15.05 -1.48
C GLN A 822 -6.88 -15.18 -1.94
N GLN A 823 -6.57 -14.65 -3.12
CA GLN A 823 -5.20 -14.57 -3.66
C GLN A 823 -4.24 -13.83 -2.70
N MET A 824 -4.74 -12.84 -1.96
CA MET A 824 -4.01 -12.05 -0.95
C MET A 824 -4.30 -12.54 0.47
N ASP A 825 -3.24 -12.81 1.25
CA ASP A 825 -3.37 -13.25 2.64
C ASP A 825 -3.63 -12.06 3.61
N ILE A 826 -4.86 -11.57 3.63
CA ILE A 826 -5.32 -10.46 4.50
C ILE A 826 -5.56 -11.00 5.93
N HIS A 827 -4.75 -10.61 6.92
CA HIS A 827 -4.90 -11.02 8.33
C HIS A 827 -4.51 -9.88 9.28
N ASP A 828 -4.97 -9.92 10.53
CA ASP A 828 -4.41 -9.10 11.62
C ASP A 828 -2.92 -9.45 11.81
N LYS A 829 -2.05 -8.49 11.44
CA LYS A 829 -0.59 -8.61 11.54
C LYS A 829 -0.11 -8.92 12.96
N THR A 830 -0.89 -8.63 14.01
CA THR A 830 -0.55 -8.82 15.43
C THR A 830 -1.10 -10.12 16.04
N SER A 831 -1.99 -10.84 15.36
CA SER A 831 -2.55 -12.11 15.84
C SER A 831 -1.52 -13.25 15.73
N THR A 832 -1.62 -14.28 16.58
CA THR A 832 -0.95 -15.57 16.30
C THR A 832 -1.80 -16.45 15.39
N ILE A 833 -1.19 -17.50 14.82
CA ILE A 833 -1.88 -18.52 14.01
C ILE A 833 -3.04 -19.14 14.82
N ARG A 834 -2.75 -19.62 16.04
CA ARG A 834 -3.74 -20.22 16.94
C ARG A 834 -4.90 -19.27 17.21
N GLU A 835 -4.63 -18.00 17.51
CA GLU A 835 -5.70 -17.04 17.78
C GLU A 835 -6.61 -16.77 16.57
N ALA A 836 -6.05 -16.75 15.35
CA ALA A 836 -6.85 -16.60 14.14
C ALA A 836 -7.72 -17.84 13.86
N PHE A 837 -7.19 -19.04 14.14
CA PHE A 837 -7.92 -20.30 14.02
C PHE A 837 -9.04 -20.40 15.06
N GLU A 838 -8.75 -20.08 16.34
CA GLU A 838 -9.75 -19.99 17.41
C GLU A 838 -10.86 -18.99 17.05
N PHE A 839 -10.51 -17.80 16.59
CA PHE A 839 -11.48 -16.77 16.21
C PHE A 839 -12.43 -17.23 15.10
N SER A 840 -11.90 -17.89 14.06
CA SER A 840 -12.70 -18.46 12.98
C SER A 840 -13.60 -19.60 13.46
N ALA A 841 -13.05 -20.56 14.19
CA ALA A 841 -13.79 -21.72 14.69
C ALA A 841 -14.94 -21.30 15.61
N LEU A 842 -14.71 -20.34 16.52
CA LEU A 842 -15.74 -19.84 17.43
C LEU A 842 -16.91 -19.19 16.68
N LEU A 843 -16.62 -18.28 15.74
CA LEU A 843 -17.65 -17.45 15.11
C LEU A 843 -18.35 -18.08 13.89
N ARG A 844 -17.66 -18.95 13.13
CA ARG A 844 -18.19 -19.56 11.88
C ARG A 844 -18.84 -20.93 12.06
N GLN A 845 -18.40 -21.73 13.04
CA GLN A 845 -19.07 -23.00 13.36
C GLN A 845 -20.39 -22.73 14.11
N GLY A 846 -21.38 -23.61 13.93
CA GLY A 846 -22.72 -23.48 14.51
C GLY A 846 -22.74 -23.30 16.04
N ALA A 847 -23.79 -22.67 16.55
CA ALA A 847 -23.99 -22.42 17.99
C ALA A 847 -24.38 -23.69 18.80
N ASP A 848 -24.67 -24.79 18.10
CA ASP A 848 -24.90 -26.13 18.64
C ASP A 848 -23.61 -26.83 19.10
N ILE A 849 -22.48 -26.58 18.42
CA ILE A 849 -21.18 -27.19 18.72
C ILE A 849 -20.57 -26.51 19.96
N SER A 850 -20.17 -27.28 20.98
CA SER A 850 -19.67 -26.68 22.21
C SER A 850 -18.32 -26.00 22.00
N ARG A 851 -18.05 -24.93 22.77
CA ARG A 851 -16.77 -24.22 22.74
C ARG A 851 -15.55 -25.13 22.89
N LYS A 852 -15.66 -26.23 23.64
CA LYS A 852 -14.56 -27.19 23.83
C LYS A 852 -14.27 -27.97 22.54
N GLU A 853 -15.30 -28.38 21.81
CA GLU A 853 -15.16 -29.10 20.54
C GLU A 853 -14.65 -28.17 19.43
N LYS A 854 -15.15 -26.93 19.36
CA LYS A 854 -14.64 -25.89 18.45
C LYS A 854 -13.13 -25.67 18.63
N LEU A 855 -12.64 -25.65 19.87
CA LEU A 855 -11.22 -25.50 20.20
C LEU A 855 -10.40 -26.78 19.93
N ALA A 856 -10.93 -27.97 20.27
CA ALA A 856 -10.25 -29.23 19.96
C ALA A 856 -10.06 -29.45 18.44
N TYR A 857 -11.01 -28.99 17.63
CA TYR A 857 -10.89 -28.99 16.17
C TYR A 857 -9.78 -28.06 15.66
N VAL A 858 -9.48 -26.95 16.35
CA VAL A 858 -8.33 -26.09 16.03
C VAL A 858 -7.00 -26.83 16.22
N ASP A 859 -6.87 -27.65 17.26
CA ASP A 859 -5.67 -28.47 17.49
C ASP A 859 -5.46 -29.51 16.38
N ILE A 860 -6.55 -30.13 15.90
CA ILE A 860 -6.54 -31.06 14.77
C ILE A 860 -6.09 -30.35 13.47
N ILE A 861 -6.65 -29.17 13.17
CA ILE A 861 -6.28 -28.38 11.99
C ILE A 861 -4.82 -27.90 12.05
N LEU A 862 -4.31 -27.48 13.22
CA LEU A 862 -2.89 -27.13 13.40
C LEU A 862 -1.96 -28.31 13.07
N HIS A 863 -2.33 -29.53 13.47
CA HIS A 863 -1.57 -30.73 13.15
C HIS A 863 -1.62 -31.10 11.66
N ILE A 864 -2.79 -31.03 11.01
CA ILE A 864 -2.95 -31.35 9.58
C ILE A 864 -2.14 -30.40 8.68
N LEU A 865 -2.08 -29.12 9.07
CA LEU A 865 -1.33 -28.09 8.34
C LEU A 865 0.16 -28.08 8.66
N GLU A 866 0.63 -28.96 9.56
CA GLU A 866 2.02 -29.02 10.05
C GLU A 866 2.46 -27.69 10.74
N LEU A 867 1.50 -26.95 11.31
CA LEU A 867 1.69 -25.62 11.93
C LEU A 867 1.89 -25.65 13.46
N THR A 868 1.90 -26.83 14.08
CA THR A 868 1.93 -27.00 15.55
C THR A 868 3.06 -26.23 16.24
N GLU A 869 4.26 -26.19 15.67
CA GLU A 869 5.42 -25.47 16.24
C GLU A 869 5.31 -23.94 16.07
N LEU A 870 4.61 -23.49 15.02
CA LEU A 870 4.41 -22.07 14.69
C LEU A 870 3.10 -21.48 15.24
N GLN A 871 2.29 -22.27 15.95
CA GLN A 871 0.96 -21.89 16.45
C GLN A 871 0.94 -20.54 17.21
N ASP A 872 2.03 -20.21 17.93
CA ASP A 872 2.20 -19.03 18.78
C ASP A 872 3.06 -17.93 18.11
N ALA A 873 3.42 -18.10 16.83
CA ALA A 873 4.12 -17.09 16.03
C ALA A 873 3.13 -16.05 15.48
N VAL A 874 3.60 -14.79 15.37
CA VAL A 874 2.79 -13.65 14.95
C VAL A 874 2.65 -13.61 13.42
N ILE A 875 1.42 -13.58 12.90
CA ILE A 875 1.11 -13.77 11.47
C ILE A 875 1.81 -12.73 10.57
N GLY A 876 1.97 -11.48 11.04
CA GLY A 876 2.69 -10.43 10.32
C GLY A 876 4.18 -10.70 10.07
N SER A 877 4.76 -11.74 10.70
CA SER A 877 6.18 -12.13 10.57
C SER A 877 6.41 -13.50 9.92
N LEU A 878 5.35 -14.14 9.39
CA LEU A 878 5.44 -15.46 8.79
C LEU A 878 5.97 -15.42 7.34
N PRO A 879 6.78 -16.41 6.91
CA PRO A 879 7.04 -16.67 5.51
C PRO A 879 5.75 -16.90 4.71
N ILE A 880 5.78 -16.59 3.41
CA ILE A 880 4.59 -16.58 2.54
C ILE A 880 3.89 -17.94 2.50
N GLU A 881 4.64 -19.03 2.46
CA GLU A 881 4.10 -20.40 2.51
C GLU A 881 3.33 -20.67 3.82
N GLN A 882 3.91 -20.31 4.96
CA GLN A 882 3.30 -20.49 6.29
C GLN A 882 2.10 -19.55 6.50
N LYS A 883 2.16 -18.35 5.91
CA LYS A 883 1.03 -17.41 5.85
C LYS A 883 -0.11 -17.95 4.98
N ARG A 884 0.20 -18.59 3.85
CA ARG A 884 -0.78 -19.27 2.97
C ARG A 884 -1.41 -20.48 3.67
N ARG A 885 -0.63 -21.33 4.35
CA ARG A 885 -1.14 -22.40 5.24
C ARG A 885 -2.08 -21.82 6.31
N THR A 886 -1.75 -20.66 6.88
CA THR A 886 -2.60 -19.96 7.85
C THR A 886 -3.91 -19.44 7.22
N THR A 887 -3.90 -18.93 5.98
CA THR A 887 -5.12 -18.56 5.24
C THR A 887 -6.03 -19.77 5.03
N ILE A 888 -5.47 -20.88 4.55
CA ILE A 888 -6.19 -22.16 4.35
C ILE A 888 -6.76 -22.66 5.69
N GLY A 889 -5.96 -22.63 6.76
CA GLY A 889 -6.39 -23.06 8.08
C GLY A 889 -7.52 -22.26 8.68
N VAL A 890 -7.54 -20.94 8.51
CA VAL A 890 -8.68 -20.10 8.96
C VAL A 890 -9.98 -20.50 8.26
N GLU A 891 -9.95 -20.84 6.98
CA GLU A 891 -11.13 -21.34 6.25
C GLU A 891 -11.50 -22.78 6.64
N LEU A 892 -10.52 -23.68 6.86
CA LEU A 892 -10.77 -25.04 7.34
C LEU A 892 -11.34 -25.09 8.76
N CYS A 893 -10.91 -24.19 9.65
CA CYS A 893 -11.43 -24.02 11.00
C CYS A 893 -12.91 -23.61 11.03
N ALA A 894 -13.47 -23.10 9.93
CA ALA A 894 -14.90 -22.87 9.79
C ALA A 894 -15.73 -24.17 9.67
N LYS A 895 -15.06 -25.32 9.45
CA LYS A 895 -15.67 -26.63 9.15
C LYS A 895 -16.59 -26.57 7.90
N PRO A 896 -16.07 -26.16 6.71
CA PRO A 896 -16.89 -25.94 5.51
C PRO A 896 -17.57 -27.24 5.06
N SER A 897 -18.88 -27.17 4.81
CA SER A 897 -19.73 -28.35 4.58
C SER A 897 -19.93 -28.72 3.10
N HIS A 898 -19.60 -27.81 2.18
CA HIS A 898 -19.98 -27.93 0.76
C HIS A 898 -18.81 -27.88 -0.23
N LEU A 899 -17.88 -26.93 -0.08
CA LEU A 899 -16.77 -26.73 -1.01
C LEU A 899 -15.70 -25.82 -0.37
N LEU A 900 -14.43 -26.14 -0.59
CA LEU A 900 -13.30 -25.24 -0.35
C LEU A 900 -12.83 -24.66 -1.69
N PHE A 901 -12.98 -23.34 -1.85
CA PHE A 901 -12.47 -22.59 -2.98
C PHE A 901 -11.12 -21.95 -2.63
N LEU A 902 -10.15 -21.97 -3.54
CA LEU A 902 -8.88 -21.23 -3.39
C LEU A 902 -8.51 -20.48 -4.68
N ASP A 903 -8.34 -19.16 -4.61
CA ASP A 903 -7.83 -18.38 -5.73
C ASP A 903 -6.29 -18.30 -5.68
N GLU A 904 -5.65 -19.01 -6.61
CA GLU A 904 -4.20 -19.19 -6.78
C GLU A 904 -3.40 -19.53 -5.50
N PRO A 905 -3.68 -20.64 -4.81
CA PRO A 905 -3.01 -20.99 -3.55
C PRO A 905 -1.48 -21.13 -3.69
N THR A 906 -0.99 -21.55 -4.86
CA THR A 906 0.45 -21.66 -5.18
C THR A 906 1.10 -20.32 -5.58
N SER A 907 0.32 -19.26 -5.80
CA SER A 907 0.83 -17.99 -6.35
C SER A 907 1.82 -17.33 -5.39
N GLY A 908 3.05 -17.18 -5.87
CA GLY A 908 4.13 -16.57 -5.07
C GLY A 908 4.82 -17.50 -4.08
N LEU A 909 4.63 -18.81 -4.22
CA LEU A 909 5.53 -19.80 -3.63
C LEU A 909 6.59 -20.22 -4.65
N ASP A 910 7.60 -20.93 -4.17
CA ASP A 910 8.58 -21.64 -4.98
C ASP A 910 8.06 -23.03 -5.39
N SER A 911 8.83 -23.79 -6.19
CA SER A 911 8.40 -25.12 -6.65
C SER A 911 8.10 -26.09 -5.50
N GLU A 912 8.92 -26.09 -4.42
CA GLU A 912 8.72 -26.97 -3.27
C GLU A 912 7.55 -26.49 -2.39
N GLY A 913 7.46 -25.21 -2.04
CA GLY A 913 6.33 -24.68 -1.27
C GLY A 913 5.00 -24.85 -2.01
N ALA A 914 4.97 -24.60 -3.32
CA ALA A 914 3.79 -24.83 -4.16
C ALA A 914 3.39 -26.32 -4.21
N PHE A 915 4.36 -27.24 -4.37
CA PHE A 915 4.08 -28.67 -4.33
C PHE A 915 3.61 -29.13 -2.94
N SER A 916 4.19 -28.62 -1.85
CA SER A 916 3.77 -28.92 -0.48
C SER A 916 2.33 -28.48 -0.20
N ILE A 917 1.92 -27.32 -0.70
CA ILE A 917 0.52 -26.88 -0.66
C ILE A 917 -0.40 -27.77 -1.51
N VAL A 918 0.02 -28.19 -2.72
CA VAL A 918 -0.80 -29.10 -3.55
C VAL A 918 -0.94 -30.48 -2.91
N VAL A 919 0.11 -31.03 -2.30
CA VAL A 919 0.06 -32.28 -1.52
C VAL A 919 -0.83 -32.13 -0.28
N LEU A 920 -0.81 -30.98 0.40
CA LEU A 920 -1.74 -30.67 1.48
C LEU A 920 -3.21 -30.64 0.99
N LEU A 921 -3.48 -30.02 -0.17
CA LEU A 921 -4.82 -30.05 -0.77
C LEU A 921 -5.25 -31.47 -1.15
N ARG A 922 -4.33 -32.33 -1.62
CA ARG A 922 -4.60 -33.76 -1.85
C ARG A 922 -4.98 -34.48 -0.56
N LYS A 923 -4.19 -34.36 0.51
CA LYS A 923 -4.51 -34.92 1.85
C LYS A 923 -5.90 -34.50 2.35
N LEU A 924 -6.31 -33.26 2.07
CA LEU A 924 -7.62 -32.72 2.43
C LEU A 924 -8.76 -33.28 1.55
N ALA A 925 -8.53 -33.43 0.24
CA ALA A 925 -9.48 -34.06 -0.67
C ALA A 925 -9.66 -35.56 -0.37
N ASP A 926 -8.59 -36.29 -0.08
CA ASP A 926 -8.63 -37.70 0.32
C ASP A 926 -9.41 -37.90 1.66
N ALA A 927 -9.46 -36.87 2.50
CA ALA A 927 -10.31 -36.82 3.70
C ALA A 927 -11.77 -36.42 3.41
N GLY A 928 -12.19 -36.40 2.14
CA GLY A 928 -13.56 -36.19 1.70
C GLY A 928 -13.98 -34.74 1.47
N LEU A 929 -13.07 -33.76 1.51
CA LEU A 929 -13.39 -32.39 1.10
C LEU A 929 -13.51 -32.27 -0.43
N ALA A 930 -14.55 -31.62 -0.93
CA ALA A 930 -14.54 -31.12 -2.30
C ALA A 930 -13.68 -29.85 -2.37
N ILE A 931 -12.77 -29.76 -3.35
CA ILE A 931 -11.85 -28.63 -3.51
C ILE A 931 -11.83 -28.14 -4.96
N LEU A 932 -12.01 -26.83 -5.17
CA LEU A 932 -11.85 -26.15 -6.45
C LEU A 932 -10.83 -25.01 -6.30
N CYS A 933 -9.72 -25.07 -7.04
CA CYS A 933 -8.72 -24.00 -7.00
C CYS A 933 -8.24 -23.55 -8.37
N THR A 934 -7.91 -22.26 -8.51
CA THR A 934 -7.26 -21.75 -9.74
C THR A 934 -5.76 -22.00 -9.70
N ILE A 935 -5.19 -22.33 -10.87
CA ILE A 935 -3.74 -22.52 -11.03
C ILE A 935 -3.27 -21.71 -12.23
N HIS A 936 -2.23 -20.90 -12.02
CA HIS A 936 -1.73 -19.94 -13.03
C HIS A 936 -0.59 -20.51 -13.88
N GLN A 937 0.27 -21.29 -13.22
CA GLN A 937 1.39 -22.06 -13.77
C GLN A 937 1.47 -23.32 -12.90
N ALA A 938 1.72 -24.49 -13.50
CA ALA A 938 1.80 -25.77 -12.79
C ALA A 938 2.92 -26.63 -13.37
N SER A 939 3.73 -27.24 -12.50
CA SER A 939 4.62 -28.32 -12.93
C SER A 939 3.81 -29.59 -13.25
N HIS A 940 4.39 -30.51 -14.03
CA HIS A 940 3.76 -31.81 -14.30
C HIS A 940 3.38 -32.55 -13.01
N GLN A 941 4.28 -32.54 -12.02
CA GLN A 941 4.06 -33.14 -10.70
C GLN A 941 2.90 -32.50 -9.92
N GLN A 942 2.60 -31.22 -10.16
CA GLN A 942 1.44 -30.56 -9.55
C GLN A 942 0.15 -30.97 -10.27
N ILE A 943 0.11 -30.98 -11.62
CA ILE A 943 -1.10 -31.38 -12.37
C ILE A 943 -1.49 -32.83 -12.13
N GLU A 944 -0.54 -33.75 -12.01
CA GLU A 944 -0.80 -35.19 -11.80
C GLU A 944 -1.47 -35.51 -10.45
N VAL A 945 -1.57 -34.54 -9.54
CA VAL A 945 -2.26 -34.65 -8.24
C VAL A 945 -3.76 -34.29 -8.33
N PHE A 946 -4.18 -33.58 -9.39
CA PHE A 946 -5.57 -33.17 -9.61
C PHE A 946 -6.36 -34.27 -10.31
N ASP A 947 -7.58 -34.52 -9.82
CA ASP A 947 -8.48 -35.48 -10.47
C ASP A 947 -8.97 -34.91 -11.80
N ARG A 948 -9.32 -33.62 -11.82
CA ARG A 948 -9.97 -32.94 -12.95
C ARG A 948 -9.42 -31.53 -13.21
N VAL A 949 -9.46 -31.12 -14.47
CA VAL A 949 -9.12 -29.76 -14.93
C VAL A 949 -10.28 -29.15 -15.70
N LEU A 950 -10.69 -27.95 -15.31
CA LEU A 950 -11.55 -27.04 -16.07
C LEU A 950 -10.68 -25.97 -16.73
N ALA A 951 -10.75 -25.84 -18.05
CA ALA A 951 -9.92 -24.93 -18.83
C ALA A 951 -10.77 -23.85 -19.53
N LEU A 952 -10.45 -22.59 -19.25
CA LEU A 952 -11.13 -21.41 -19.78
C LEU A 952 -10.29 -20.64 -20.81
N ASN A 953 -10.96 -20.23 -21.88
CA ASN A 953 -10.45 -19.32 -22.90
C ASN A 953 -10.72 -17.85 -22.55
N PRO A 954 -9.97 -16.89 -23.14
CA PRO A 954 -10.33 -15.47 -23.16
C PRO A 954 -11.81 -15.25 -23.51
N GLY A 955 -12.48 -14.37 -22.75
CA GLY A 955 -13.94 -14.18 -22.84
C GLY A 955 -14.77 -15.13 -21.97
N GLY A 956 -14.14 -16.07 -21.25
CA GLY A 956 -14.81 -16.92 -20.26
C GLY A 956 -15.64 -18.05 -20.88
N ASN A 957 -15.16 -18.60 -22.00
CA ASN A 957 -15.70 -19.79 -22.64
C ASN A 957 -14.93 -21.04 -22.15
N VAL A 958 -15.61 -22.17 -21.96
CA VAL A 958 -14.95 -23.46 -21.69
C VAL A 958 -14.42 -24.07 -22.99
N PHE A 959 -13.21 -24.63 -22.95
CA PHE A 959 -12.66 -25.44 -24.06
C PHE A 959 -12.26 -26.87 -23.68
N TYR A 960 -12.16 -27.16 -22.38
CA TYR A 960 -11.97 -28.51 -21.86
C TYR A 960 -12.48 -28.58 -20.42
N PHE A 961 -13.22 -29.63 -20.08
CA PHE A 961 -13.44 -30.04 -18.69
C PHE A 961 -13.43 -31.57 -18.61
N GLY A 962 -12.55 -32.13 -17.79
CA GLY A 962 -12.38 -33.59 -17.73
C GLY A 962 -11.29 -34.04 -16.77
N GLU A 963 -11.10 -35.35 -16.71
CA GLU A 963 -10.10 -36.01 -15.85
C GLU A 963 -8.70 -35.92 -16.46
N VAL A 964 -7.69 -35.67 -15.63
CA VAL A 964 -6.29 -35.52 -16.08
C VAL A 964 -5.75 -36.84 -16.66
N GLY A 965 -6.00 -37.94 -15.94
CA GLY A 965 -5.44 -39.25 -16.23
C GLY A 965 -3.93 -39.34 -15.90
N PRO A 966 -3.37 -40.57 -15.82
CA PRO A 966 -1.96 -40.76 -15.47
C PRO A 966 -1.05 -40.04 -16.48
N SER A 967 -0.18 -39.18 -15.95
CA SER A 967 0.73 -38.29 -16.70
C SER A 967 0.04 -37.44 -17.78
N GLY A 968 -1.20 -37.02 -17.50
CA GLY A 968 -2.02 -36.14 -18.33
C GLY A 968 -2.50 -36.74 -19.65
N LYS A 969 -2.48 -38.08 -19.79
CA LYS A 969 -2.79 -38.77 -21.05
C LYS A 969 -4.18 -38.48 -21.59
N THR A 970 -5.21 -38.36 -20.75
CA THR A 970 -6.58 -38.07 -21.19
C THR A 970 -6.68 -36.72 -21.89
N ILE A 971 -5.94 -35.72 -21.40
CA ILE A 971 -5.84 -34.37 -21.98
C ILE A 971 -5.08 -34.44 -23.31
N CYS A 972 -3.97 -35.18 -23.37
CA CYS A 972 -3.21 -35.38 -24.61
C CYS A 972 -4.04 -36.08 -25.70
N ASP A 973 -4.75 -37.16 -25.35
CA ASP A 973 -5.59 -37.92 -26.28
C ASP A 973 -6.71 -37.06 -26.86
N TYR A 974 -7.32 -36.18 -26.06
CA TYR A 974 -8.34 -35.24 -26.52
C TYR A 974 -7.80 -34.30 -27.62
N PHE A 975 -6.73 -33.54 -27.33
CA PHE A 975 -6.16 -32.62 -28.31
C PHE A 975 -5.52 -33.33 -29.51
N GLY A 976 -4.95 -34.53 -29.31
CA GLY A 976 -4.42 -35.37 -30.38
C GLY A 976 -5.50 -35.84 -31.37
N ARG A 977 -6.69 -36.26 -30.90
CA ARG A 977 -7.84 -36.59 -31.76
C ARG A 977 -8.28 -35.40 -32.62
N HIS A 978 -8.20 -34.19 -32.08
CA HIS A 978 -8.52 -32.95 -32.79
C HIS A 978 -7.35 -32.36 -33.62
N GLY A 979 -6.24 -33.09 -33.74
CA GLY A 979 -5.17 -32.81 -34.70
C GLY A 979 -4.06 -31.89 -34.19
N VAL A 980 -3.95 -31.67 -32.88
CA VAL A 980 -2.78 -31.01 -32.28
C VAL A 980 -1.61 -31.99 -32.30
N PHE A 981 -0.45 -31.54 -32.80
CA PHE A 981 0.80 -32.27 -32.63
C PHE A 981 1.33 -32.01 -31.21
N ILE A 982 1.57 -33.07 -30.45
CA ILE A 982 2.03 -33.02 -29.06
C ILE A 982 3.41 -33.66 -29.01
N GLU A 983 4.39 -32.93 -28.48
CA GLU A 983 5.74 -33.44 -28.25
C GLU A 983 5.77 -34.33 -27.00
N ASP A 984 6.45 -35.48 -27.06
CA ASP A 984 6.37 -36.51 -26.01
C ASP A 984 6.79 -36.02 -24.61
N GLU A 985 7.77 -35.12 -24.53
CA GLU A 985 8.27 -34.53 -23.27
C GLU A 985 7.47 -33.30 -22.79
N LYS A 986 6.43 -32.84 -23.49
CA LYS A 986 5.76 -31.56 -23.19
C LYS A 986 4.90 -31.59 -21.92
N ASN A 987 5.04 -30.57 -21.08
CA ASN A 987 4.19 -30.35 -19.90
C ASN A 987 2.73 -30.07 -20.31
N VAL A 988 1.80 -30.72 -19.62
CA VAL A 988 0.36 -30.66 -19.92
C VAL A 988 -0.26 -29.33 -19.45
N ALA A 989 0.33 -28.66 -18.46
CA ALA A 989 -0.08 -27.31 -18.07
C ALA A 989 0.17 -26.29 -19.20
N ASP A 990 1.37 -26.33 -19.76
CA ASP A 990 1.78 -25.44 -20.85
C ASP A 990 1.02 -25.76 -22.14
N LEU A 991 0.75 -27.04 -22.43
CA LEU A 991 -0.13 -27.45 -23.54
C LEU A 991 -1.53 -26.83 -23.44
N LEU A 992 -2.18 -26.88 -22.27
CA LEU A 992 -3.50 -26.27 -22.05
C LEU A 992 -3.46 -24.74 -22.29
N ILE A 993 -2.42 -24.06 -21.80
CA ILE A 993 -2.29 -22.61 -21.95
C ILE A 993 -1.98 -22.22 -23.41
N GLU A 994 -1.07 -22.92 -24.09
CA GLU A 994 -0.75 -22.68 -25.51
C GLU A 994 -1.94 -22.91 -26.45
N VAL A 995 -2.74 -23.95 -26.17
CA VAL A 995 -3.98 -24.24 -26.92
C VAL A 995 -5.00 -23.12 -26.72
N GLY A 996 -5.22 -22.66 -25.47
CA GLY A 996 -6.18 -21.59 -25.17
C GLY A 996 -5.75 -20.19 -25.64
N VAL A 997 -4.44 -19.93 -25.76
CA VAL A 997 -3.88 -18.71 -26.37
C VAL A 997 -3.87 -18.80 -27.91
N GLY A 998 -4.06 -20.00 -28.49
CA GLY A 998 -4.11 -20.21 -29.94
C GLY A 998 -2.75 -20.33 -30.63
N ILE A 999 -1.69 -20.62 -29.86
CA ILE A 999 -0.32 -20.79 -30.38
C ILE A 999 -0.23 -22.06 -31.26
N CYS A 1000 -0.97 -23.11 -30.88
CA CYS A 1000 -1.05 -24.40 -31.59
C CYS A 1000 -1.86 -24.30 -32.91
N LYS A 1001 -1.24 -23.80 -33.99
CA LYS A 1001 -1.85 -23.63 -35.33
C LYS A 1001 -1.95 -24.96 -36.11
N VAL A 1002 -3.10 -25.64 -36.08
CA VAL A 1002 -3.33 -26.90 -36.79
C VAL A 1002 -3.39 -26.68 -38.31
N LYS A 1003 -2.45 -27.27 -39.06
CA LYS A 1003 -2.30 -27.13 -40.53
C LYS A 1003 -2.28 -25.65 -41.01
N GLY A 1004 -1.75 -24.75 -40.18
CA GLY A 1004 -1.67 -23.31 -40.48
C GLY A 1004 -3.00 -22.54 -40.33
N LYS A 1005 -4.07 -23.16 -39.81
CA LYS A 1005 -5.30 -22.47 -39.39
C LYS A 1005 -5.43 -22.48 -37.87
N GLN A 1006 -6.07 -21.44 -37.35
CA GLN A 1006 -6.54 -21.41 -35.97
C GLN A 1006 -7.89 -22.14 -35.91
N LEU A 1007 -8.05 -23.03 -34.92
CA LEU A 1007 -9.31 -23.72 -34.65
C LEU A 1007 -10.07 -22.97 -33.55
N ASP A 1008 -11.41 -22.93 -33.65
CA ASP A 1008 -12.25 -22.43 -32.56
C ASP A 1008 -12.51 -23.58 -31.57
N TRP A 1009 -11.73 -23.59 -30.49
CA TRP A 1009 -11.82 -24.58 -29.44
C TRP A 1009 -13.14 -24.53 -28.65
N ASN A 1010 -13.86 -23.40 -28.68
CA ASN A 1010 -15.13 -23.25 -27.98
C ASN A 1010 -16.25 -24.02 -28.70
N GLU A 1011 -16.28 -23.95 -30.04
CA GLU A 1011 -17.24 -24.73 -30.86
C GLU A 1011 -16.88 -26.22 -30.91
N ILE A 1012 -15.57 -26.56 -30.90
CA ILE A 1012 -15.12 -27.96 -30.75
C ILE A 1012 -15.58 -28.53 -29.40
N TRP A 1013 -15.46 -27.77 -28.31
CA TRP A 1013 -15.92 -28.18 -27.00
C TRP A 1013 -17.45 -28.38 -26.97
N LYS A 1014 -18.25 -27.41 -27.43
CA LYS A 1014 -19.73 -27.51 -27.49
C LYS A 1014 -20.23 -28.76 -28.23
N HIS A 1015 -19.53 -29.20 -29.27
CA HIS A 1015 -19.89 -30.39 -30.06
C HIS A 1015 -19.17 -31.67 -29.64
N SER A 1016 -18.40 -31.65 -28.54
CA SER A 1016 -17.69 -32.82 -28.03
C SER A 1016 -18.58 -33.77 -27.21
N PRO A 1017 -18.32 -35.09 -27.24
CA PRO A 1017 -18.98 -36.02 -26.33
C PRO A 1017 -18.54 -35.81 -24.88
N GLU A 1018 -17.37 -35.23 -24.63
CA GLU A 1018 -16.92 -34.81 -23.31
C GLU A 1018 -17.84 -33.72 -22.71
N ALA A 1019 -18.11 -32.63 -23.45
CA ALA A 1019 -19.02 -31.58 -22.98
C ALA A 1019 -20.46 -32.08 -22.76
N SER A 1020 -20.93 -32.99 -23.62
CA SER A 1020 -22.27 -33.59 -23.49
C SER A 1020 -22.42 -34.35 -22.15
N LYS A 1021 -21.40 -35.13 -21.76
CA LYS A 1021 -21.36 -35.81 -20.45
C LYS A 1021 -21.29 -34.85 -19.27
N VAL A 1022 -20.55 -33.74 -19.41
CA VAL A 1022 -20.46 -32.71 -18.38
C VAL A 1022 -21.82 -32.07 -18.12
N GLN A 1023 -22.57 -31.78 -19.18
CA GLN A 1023 -23.93 -31.25 -19.07
C GLN A 1023 -24.88 -32.29 -18.45
N GLU A 1024 -24.77 -33.56 -18.85
CA GLU A 1024 -25.56 -34.68 -18.31
C GLU A 1024 -25.31 -34.92 -16.80
N GLU A 1025 -24.04 -34.97 -16.36
CA GLU A 1025 -23.68 -35.06 -14.93
C GLU A 1025 -24.14 -33.83 -14.13
N ALA A 1026 -24.02 -32.62 -14.69
CA ALA A 1026 -24.54 -31.41 -14.06
C ALA A 1026 -26.08 -31.47 -13.91
N ASP A 1027 -26.81 -31.87 -14.95
CA ASP A 1027 -28.27 -32.06 -14.89
C ASP A 1027 -28.69 -33.18 -13.93
N ILE A 1028 -27.92 -34.27 -13.82
CA ILE A 1028 -28.12 -35.33 -12.82
C ILE A 1028 -27.91 -34.79 -11.39
N ILE A 1029 -26.87 -33.98 -11.14
CA ILE A 1029 -26.63 -33.38 -9.81
C ILE A 1029 -27.70 -32.32 -9.49
N CYS A 1030 -28.19 -31.57 -10.48
CA CYS A 1030 -29.26 -30.59 -10.33
C CYS A 1030 -30.66 -31.22 -10.13
N SER A 1031 -30.90 -32.46 -10.59
CA SER A 1031 -32.21 -33.13 -10.52
C SER A 1031 -32.38 -34.10 -9.33
N ARG A 1032 -31.37 -34.25 -8.47
CA ARG A 1032 -31.45 -35.08 -7.25
C ARG A 1032 -32.27 -34.41 -6.14
N GLU A 1033 -33.56 -34.73 -6.07
CA GLU A 1033 -34.41 -34.43 -4.90
C GLU A 1033 -34.03 -35.32 -3.70
N ASN A 1034 -33.09 -34.86 -2.86
CA ASN A 1034 -32.72 -35.56 -1.62
C ASN A 1034 -33.80 -35.42 -0.53
N GLY A 1035 -34.75 -36.36 -0.49
CA GLY A 1035 -35.93 -36.31 0.38
C GLY A 1035 -35.71 -36.45 1.91
N GLU A 1036 -34.53 -36.86 2.39
CA GLU A 1036 -34.35 -37.29 3.80
C GLU A 1036 -33.55 -36.32 4.70
N HIS A 1037 -32.79 -35.36 4.17
CA HIS A 1037 -31.96 -34.43 4.98
C HIS A 1037 -32.65 -33.10 5.36
N VAL A 1038 -33.96 -32.99 5.15
CA VAL A 1038 -34.75 -31.76 5.34
C VAL A 1038 -34.76 -31.26 6.80
N ILE A 1039 -34.56 -32.14 7.78
CA ILE A 1039 -34.78 -31.84 9.20
C ILE A 1039 -33.74 -30.87 9.77
N ASP A 1040 -32.45 -31.01 9.44
CA ASP A 1040 -31.40 -30.10 9.93
C ASP A 1040 -31.31 -28.82 9.09
N GLN A 1041 -31.57 -28.90 7.78
CA GLN A 1041 -31.53 -27.74 6.86
C GLN A 1041 -32.55 -26.63 7.19
N ILE A 1042 -33.59 -26.93 7.99
CA ILE A 1042 -34.57 -25.95 8.45
C ILE A 1042 -34.02 -25.04 9.57
N ARG A 1043 -33.04 -25.51 10.36
CA ARG A 1043 -32.59 -24.80 11.59
C ARG A 1043 -31.51 -23.76 11.38
N ASP A 1044 -30.74 -23.83 10.30
CA ASP A 1044 -29.54 -23.04 10.11
C ASP A 1044 -29.55 -22.30 8.76
N LYS A 1045 -30.35 -21.23 8.70
CA LYS A 1045 -30.47 -20.31 7.54
C LYS A 1045 -29.99 -18.88 7.87
N ASP A 1046 -29.49 -18.66 9.08
CA ASP A 1046 -29.04 -17.34 9.53
C ASP A 1046 -27.74 -16.91 8.81
N GLU A 1047 -27.63 -15.62 8.53
CA GLU A 1047 -26.48 -15.02 7.82
C GLU A 1047 -25.14 -15.25 8.54
N PHE A 1048 -25.18 -15.44 9.86
CA PHE A 1048 -24.02 -15.69 10.74
C PHE A 1048 -24.31 -16.88 11.66
N ALA A 1049 -23.28 -17.63 12.08
CA ALA A 1049 -23.44 -18.88 12.85
C ALA A 1049 -23.47 -18.65 14.38
N SER A 1050 -22.77 -17.62 14.83
CA SER A 1050 -22.71 -17.17 16.22
C SER A 1050 -23.66 -15.99 16.43
N PRO A 1051 -24.34 -15.89 17.59
CA PRO A 1051 -25.21 -14.75 17.88
C PRO A 1051 -24.41 -13.46 18.04
N THR A 1052 -25.02 -12.32 17.73
CA THR A 1052 -24.38 -10.98 17.75
C THR A 1052 -23.62 -10.68 19.05
N TRP A 1053 -24.11 -11.17 20.19
CA TRP A 1053 -23.42 -11.02 21.48
C TRP A 1053 -22.09 -11.79 21.56
N GLU A 1054 -22.03 -13.02 21.06
CA GLU A 1054 -20.78 -13.80 21.03
C GLU A 1054 -19.77 -13.20 20.04
N GLN A 1055 -20.26 -12.73 18.87
CA GLN A 1055 -19.46 -11.94 17.93
C GLN A 1055 -18.85 -10.71 18.59
N ILE A 1056 -19.65 -9.91 19.32
CA ILE A 1056 -19.18 -8.73 20.06
C ILE A 1056 -18.11 -9.11 21.10
N VAL A 1057 -18.33 -10.17 21.89
CA VAL A 1057 -17.39 -10.57 22.96
C VAL A 1057 -16.04 -11.02 22.41
N GLU A 1058 -16.01 -11.93 21.43
CA GLU A 1058 -14.75 -12.45 20.87
C GLU A 1058 -14.05 -11.40 20.00
N LEU A 1059 -14.78 -10.53 19.29
CA LEU A 1059 -14.18 -9.42 18.54
C LEU A 1059 -13.64 -8.31 19.46
N THR A 1060 -14.35 -7.94 20.54
CA THR A 1060 -13.84 -6.97 21.53
C THR A 1060 -12.56 -7.51 22.17
N LYS A 1061 -12.52 -8.81 22.48
CA LYS A 1061 -11.33 -9.53 22.96
C LYS A 1061 -10.19 -9.49 21.94
N ARG A 1062 -10.46 -9.66 20.64
CA ARG A 1062 -9.47 -9.53 19.56
C ARG A 1062 -8.91 -8.11 19.47
N THR A 1063 -9.76 -7.09 19.29
CA THR A 1063 -9.34 -5.69 19.16
C THR A 1063 -8.61 -5.18 20.41
N SER A 1064 -9.04 -5.61 21.61
CA SER A 1064 -8.33 -5.29 22.86
C SER A 1064 -6.93 -5.92 22.93
N ARG A 1065 -6.75 -7.15 22.41
CA ARG A 1065 -5.42 -7.78 22.28
C ARG A 1065 -4.56 -7.07 21.22
N HIS A 1066 -5.17 -6.66 20.11
CA HIS A 1066 -4.51 -5.88 19.06
C HIS A 1066 -3.93 -4.59 19.65
N TYR A 1067 -4.76 -3.72 20.24
CA TYR A 1067 -4.33 -2.47 20.88
C TYR A 1067 -3.29 -2.68 22.01
N TRP A 1068 -3.32 -3.81 22.72
CA TRP A 1068 -2.32 -4.14 23.72
C TRP A 1068 -0.97 -4.60 23.12
N ARG A 1069 -0.97 -5.19 21.92
CA ARG A 1069 0.24 -5.62 21.18
C ARG A 1069 0.83 -4.54 20.29
N SER A 1070 0.01 -3.63 19.76
CA SER A 1070 0.40 -2.39 19.08
C SER A 1070 0.14 -1.18 19.99
N PRO A 1071 0.89 -1.02 21.10
CA PRO A 1071 0.60 -0.02 22.13
C PRO A 1071 0.79 1.43 21.64
N GLU A 1072 1.37 1.65 20.45
CA GLU A 1072 1.62 2.99 19.91
C GLU A 1072 0.35 3.84 19.82
N TYR A 1073 -0.76 3.29 19.31
CA TYR A 1073 -2.04 3.99 19.24
C TYR A 1073 -2.61 4.37 20.63
N PRO A 1074 -2.91 3.44 21.56
CA PRO A 1074 -3.48 3.80 22.86
C PRO A 1074 -2.51 4.60 23.74
N TYR A 1075 -1.18 4.39 23.61
CA TYR A 1075 -0.19 5.22 24.30
C TYR A 1075 -0.20 6.66 23.79
N SER A 1076 -0.39 6.89 22.48
CA SER A 1076 -0.52 8.25 21.92
C SER A 1076 -1.64 9.03 22.61
N ARG A 1077 -2.81 8.41 22.79
CA ARG A 1077 -3.97 9.08 23.38
C ARG A 1077 -3.82 9.34 24.88
N LEU A 1078 -3.20 8.41 25.63
CA LEU A 1078 -2.88 8.65 27.05
C LEU A 1078 -1.78 9.72 27.23
N TYR A 1079 -0.78 9.73 26.35
CA TYR A 1079 0.24 10.77 26.28
C TYR A 1079 -0.37 12.14 25.97
N ALA A 1080 -1.23 12.22 24.96
CA ALA A 1080 -1.94 13.43 24.56
C ALA A 1080 -2.79 13.99 25.72
N SER A 1081 -3.65 13.19 26.37
CA SER A 1081 -4.42 13.62 27.54
C SER A 1081 -3.52 14.15 28.67
N ALA A 1082 -2.38 13.49 28.93
CA ALA A 1082 -1.46 13.90 29.99
C ALA A 1082 -0.75 15.22 29.66
N ILE A 1083 -0.21 15.38 28.44
CA ILE A 1083 0.52 16.58 28.03
C ILE A 1083 -0.43 17.77 27.83
N HIS A 1084 -1.62 17.57 27.27
CA HIS A 1084 -2.62 18.63 27.14
C HIS A 1084 -3.06 19.17 28.50
N ALA A 1085 -3.38 18.29 29.46
CA ALA A 1085 -3.75 18.69 30.81
C ALA A 1085 -2.60 19.36 31.56
N LEU A 1086 -1.36 18.87 31.38
CA LEU A 1086 -0.17 19.46 31.99
C LEU A 1086 0.14 20.85 31.44
N LEU A 1087 0.14 21.05 30.11
CA LEU A 1087 0.43 22.35 29.50
C LEU A 1087 -0.63 23.40 29.85
N ASN A 1088 -1.90 23.02 29.79
CA ASN A 1088 -3.03 23.88 30.17
C ASN A 1088 -2.96 24.23 31.67
N GLY A 1089 -2.86 23.21 32.53
CA GLY A 1089 -2.82 23.38 33.99
C GLY A 1089 -1.60 24.14 34.51
N LEU A 1090 -0.44 24.03 33.86
CA LEU A 1090 0.76 24.79 34.21
C LEU A 1090 0.77 26.22 33.64
N THR A 1091 0.17 26.45 32.47
CA THR A 1091 0.01 27.80 31.91
C THR A 1091 -0.98 28.63 32.75
N TYR A 1092 -2.03 27.97 33.26
CA TYR A 1092 -3.08 28.56 34.08
C TYR A 1092 -2.96 28.20 35.57
N LEU A 1093 -1.73 28.07 36.08
CA LEU A 1093 -1.47 27.62 37.46
C LEU A 1093 -2.13 28.54 38.51
N GLN A 1094 -3.05 27.97 39.30
CA GLN A 1094 -3.79 28.61 40.40
C GLN A 1094 -4.39 29.99 40.06
N ILE A 1095 -5.39 30.02 39.18
CA ILE A 1095 -6.04 31.26 38.74
C ILE A 1095 -6.75 31.99 39.90
N GLY A 1096 -6.47 33.30 40.03
CA GLY A 1096 -7.09 34.22 41.00
C GLY A 1096 -8.56 34.56 40.73
N ASN A 1097 -9.06 35.63 41.35
CA ASN A 1097 -10.49 36.01 41.31
C ASN A 1097 -10.74 37.43 40.73
N SER A 1098 -9.84 37.94 39.88
CA SER A 1098 -10.10 39.16 39.10
C SER A 1098 -10.96 38.89 37.84
N GLU A 1099 -11.41 39.94 37.16
CA GLU A 1099 -12.18 39.82 35.91
C GLU A 1099 -11.36 39.17 34.78
N THR A 1100 -10.07 39.52 34.66
CA THR A 1100 -9.13 38.89 33.71
C THR A 1100 -8.79 37.45 34.09
N ASP A 1101 -8.86 37.10 35.38
CA ASP A 1101 -8.78 35.72 35.84
C ASP A 1101 -10.04 34.91 35.47
N MET A 1102 -11.24 35.52 35.49
CA MET A 1102 -12.45 34.85 35.00
C MET A 1102 -12.39 34.56 33.49
N GLN A 1103 -11.88 35.50 32.69
CA GLN A 1103 -11.59 35.24 31.27
C GLN A 1103 -10.54 34.13 31.09
N SER A 1104 -9.49 34.11 31.93
CA SER A 1104 -8.47 33.06 31.93
C SER A 1104 -9.05 31.67 32.24
N ARG A 1105 -10.02 31.57 33.16
CA ARG A 1105 -10.76 30.32 33.44
C ARG A 1105 -11.55 29.84 32.22
N ALA A 1106 -12.19 30.75 31.48
CA ALA A 1106 -12.91 30.41 30.25
C ALA A 1106 -11.97 29.90 29.14
N PHE A 1107 -10.83 30.55 28.92
CA PHE A 1107 -9.81 30.10 27.96
C PHE A 1107 -9.17 28.76 28.34
N SER A 1108 -8.92 28.52 29.63
CA SER A 1108 -8.43 27.23 30.13
C SER A 1108 -9.43 26.09 29.86
N CYS A 1109 -10.74 26.34 29.96
CA CYS A 1109 -11.78 25.40 29.53
C CYS A 1109 -11.85 25.24 27.99
N PHE A 1110 -11.68 26.32 27.21
CA PHE A 1110 -11.66 26.27 25.75
C PHE A 1110 -10.51 25.39 25.21
N LEU A 1111 -9.32 25.44 25.83
CA LEU A 1111 -8.19 24.58 25.47
C LEU A 1111 -8.44 23.07 25.64
N ILE A 1112 -9.52 22.65 26.33
CA ILE A 1112 -9.91 21.23 26.39
C ILE A 1112 -10.38 20.74 25.02
N LEU A 1113 -10.98 21.61 24.20
CA LEU A 1113 -11.49 21.26 22.86
C LEU A 1113 -10.37 20.83 21.90
N MET A 1114 -9.17 21.41 22.06
CA MET A 1114 -7.99 21.15 21.22
C MET A 1114 -7.45 19.72 21.31
N LEU A 1115 -7.92 18.91 22.27
CA LEU A 1115 -7.60 17.48 22.37
C LEU A 1115 -8.35 16.64 21.31
N VAL A 1116 -9.50 17.11 20.82
CA VAL A 1116 -10.34 16.39 19.84
C VAL A 1116 -9.64 16.14 18.50
N PRO A 1117 -8.95 17.09 17.83
CA PRO A 1117 -8.29 16.81 16.55
C PRO A 1117 -7.22 15.74 16.61
N GLU A 1118 -6.44 15.63 17.70
CA GLU A 1118 -5.46 14.55 17.84
C GLU A 1118 -6.17 13.19 18.00
N PHE A 1119 -7.23 13.15 18.82
CA PHE A 1119 -8.01 11.94 19.06
C PHE A 1119 -8.77 11.48 17.81
N VAL A 1120 -9.41 12.38 17.07
CA VAL A 1120 -10.19 12.04 15.88
C VAL A 1120 -9.30 11.52 14.76
N ASN A 1121 -8.17 12.17 14.44
CA ASN A 1121 -7.24 11.67 13.40
C ASN A 1121 -6.72 10.27 13.75
N GLY A 1122 -6.23 10.07 14.99
CA GLY A 1122 -5.70 8.78 15.43
C GLY A 1122 -6.75 7.67 15.44
N THR A 1123 -7.97 7.96 15.92
CA THR A 1123 -9.07 7.00 15.93
C THR A 1123 -9.56 6.69 14.51
N SER A 1124 -9.57 7.69 13.61
CA SER A 1124 -10.04 7.54 12.24
C SER A 1124 -9.15 6.61 11.42
N MET A 1125 -7.84 6.84 11.43
CA MET A 1125 -6.87 5.98 10.73
C MET A 1125 -6.99 4.52 11.21
N LYS A 1126 -7.07 4.30 12.52
CA LYS A 1126 -7.19 2.95 13.10
C LYS A 1126 -8.55 2.28 12.85
N PHE A 1127 -9.62 3.06 12.74
CA PHE A 1127 -10.93 2.55 12.34
C PHE A 1127 -10.95 2.11 10.87
N THR A 1128 -10.34 2.91 9.97
CA THR A 1128 -10.21 2.58 8.53
C THR A 1128 -9.42 1.28 8.32
N GLU A 1129 -8.22 1.12 8.91
CA GLU A 1129 -7.45 -0.14 8.81
C GLU A 1129 -8.28 -1.38 9.22
N ASN A 1130 -9.05 -1.26 10.31
CA ASN A 1130 -9.89 -2.33 10.83
C ASN A 1130 -11.12 -2.58 9.95
N ARG A 1131 -11.67 -1.54 9.30
CA ARG A 1131 -12.82 -1.63 8.38
C ARG A 1131 -12.41 -2.31 7.09
N ASP A 1132 -11.28 -1.93 6.50
CA ASP A 1132 -10.87 -2.44 5.19
C ASP A 1132 -10.57 -3.96 5.24
N MET A 1133 -10.02 -4.43 6.37
CA MET A 1133 -9.90 -5.87 6.66
C MET A 1133 -11.26 -6.58 6.76
N TRP A 1134 -12.26 -5.92 7.36
CA TRP A 1134 -13.61 -6.45 7.53
C TRP A 1134 -14.38 -6.47 6.20
N GLU A 1135 -14.30 -5.42 5.39
CA GLU A 1135 -15.00 -5.31 4.10
C GLU A 1135 -14.44 -6.28 3.05
N GLU A 1136 -13.11 -6.41 2.94
CA GLU A 1136 -12.50 -7.30 1.94
C GLU A 1136 -12.58 -8.79 2.31
N ARG A 1137 -12.47 -9.15 3.60
CA ARG A 1137 -12.36 -10.56 4.02
C ARG A 1137 -13.48 -11.04 4.93
N GLU A 1138 -13.69 -10.39 6.07
CA GLU A 1138 -14.46 -10.99 7.17
C GLU A 1138 -15.98 -10.89 6.97
N TYR A 1139 -16.46 -9.85 6.29
CA TYR A 1139 -17.86 -9.69 5.91
C TYR A 1139 -18.26 -10.56 4.69
N PRO A 1140 -17.46 -10.67 3.60
CA PRO A 1140 -17.73 -11.60 2.51
C PRO A 1140 -17.73 -13.07 2.91
N SER A 1141 -16.88 -13.47 3.87
CA SER A 1141 -16.86 -14.81 4.48
C SER A 1141 -17.85 -15.01 5.64
N ARG A 1142 -18.74 -14.04 5.89
CA ARG A 1142 -19.82 -14.11 6.88
C ARG A 1142 -19.36 -14.48 8.30
N ILE A 1143 -18.24 -13.92 8.74
CA ILE A 1143 -17.70 -14.19 10.10
C ILE A 1143 -18.51 -13.43 11.16
N TYR A 1144 -18.76 -12.13 10.94
CA TYR A 1144 -19.55 -11.29 11.84
C TYR A 1144 -20.16 -10.06 11.13
N GLY A 1145 -21.25 -9.53 11.70
CA GLY A 1145 -21.99 -8.39 11.15
C GLY A 1145 -21.45 -7.01 11.55
N TRP A 1146 -21.89 -5.96 10.84
CA TRP A 1146 -21.46 -4.57 11.06
C TRP A 1146 -21.81 -4.02 12.47
N ILE A 1147 -22.89 -4.52 13.08
CA ILE A 1147 -23.27 -4.19 14.47
C ILE A 1147 -22.19 -4.69 15.43
N SER A 1148 -21.73 -5.93 15.22
CA SER A 1148 -20.66 -6.55 16.01
C SER A 1148 -19.34 -5.83 15.82
N PHE A 1149 -19.01 -5.47 14.57
CA PHE A 1149 -17.84 -4.66 14.22
C PHE A 1149 -17.81 -3.34 15.00
N THR A 1150 -18.79 -2.47 14.75
CA THR A 1150 -18.86 -1.13 15.34
C THR A 1150 -18.92 -1.16 16.86
N THR A 1151 -19.72 -2.06 17.44
CA THR A 1151 -19.81 -2.21 18.91
C THR A 1151 -18.48 -2.65 19.52
N ALA A 1152 -17.77 -3.61 18.90
CA ALA A 1152 -16.48 -4.06 19.42
C ALA A 1152 -15.38 -2.99 19.31
N GLN A 1153 -15.38 -2.18 18.24
CA GLN A 1153 -14.49 -1.02 18.13
C GLN A 1153 -14.77 -0.02 19.26
N ILE A 1154 -16.04 0.34 19.52
CA ILE A 1154 -16.41 1.24 20.63
C ILE A 1154 -15.99 0.66 21.99
N LEU A 1155 -16.30 -0.61 22.27
CA LEU A 1155 -16.01 -1.25 23.56
C LEU A 1155 -14.51 -1.37 23.84
N SER A 1156 -13.68 -1.61 22.82
CA SER A 1156 -12.22 -1.68 22.98
C SER A 1156 -11.56 -0.33 23.31
N GLU A 1157 -12.23 0.79 23.01
CA GLU A 1157 -11.75 2.15 23.26
C GLU A 1157 -12.09 2.68 24.66
N LEU A 1158 -13.17 2.17 25.28
CA LEU A 1158 -13.65 2.64 26.59
C LEU A 1158 -12.56 2.67 27.68
N PRO A 1159 -11.70 1.64 27.86
CA PRO A 1159 -10.69 1.67 28.91
C PRO A 1159 -9.68 2.81 28.74
N TYR A 1160 -9.28 3.09 27.49
CA TYR A 1160 -8.30 4.13 27.16
C TYR A 1160 -8.93 5.53 27.21
N ALA A 1161 -10.18 5.68 26.78
CA ALA A 1161 -10.92 6.94 26.89
C ALA A 1161 -11.18 7.32 28.36
N LEU A 1162 -11.61 6.37 29.19
CA LEU A 1162 -11.84 6.61 30.63
C LEU A 1162 -10.53 6.90 31.39
N ALA A 1163 -9.46 6.15 31.10
CA ALA A 1163 -8.14 6.42 31.70
C ALA A 1163 -7.59 7.79 31.26
N GLY A 1164 -7.69 8.14 29.98
CA GLY A 1164 -7.29 9.45 29.45
C GLY A 1164 -8.04 10.59 30.11
N GLY A 1165 -9.38 10.51 30.20
CA GLY A 1165 -10.20 11.53 30.85
C GLY A 1165 -9.95 11.67 32.36
N ALA A 1166 -9.68 10.56 33.06
CA ALA A 1166 -9.29 10.60 34.47
C ALA A 1166 -7.92 11.24 34.68
N ILE A 1167 -6.91 10.87 33.87
CA ILE A 1167 -5.58 11.50 33.90
C ILE A 1167 -5.68 12.99 33.58
N PHE A 1168 -6.45 13.35 32.54
CA PHE A 1168 -6.67 14.74 32.14
C PHE A 1168 -7.24 15.55 33.31
N TYR A 1169 -8.36 15.09 33.88
CA TYR A 1169 -9.03 15.80 34.99
C TYR A 1169 -8.12 15.96 36.20
N LEU A 1170 -7.38 14.92 36.61
CA LEU A 1170 -6.51 14.95 37.78
C LEU A 1170 -5.34 15.93 37.64
N LEU A 1171 -4.78 16.08 36.43
CA LEU A 1171 -3.71 17.05 36.17
C LEU A 1171 -4.26 18.47 35.98
N PHE A 1172 -5.33 18.62 35.20
CA PHE A 1172 -5.93 19.91 34.88
C PHE A 1172 -6.57 20.59 36.10
N TYR A 1173 -7.52 19.92 36.77
CA TYR A 1173 -8.45 20.57 37.68
C TYR A 1173 -7.76 21.16 38.91
N TYR A 1174 -6.81 20.41 39.47
CA TYR A 1174 -6.05 20.82 40.66
C TYR A 1174 -4.91 21.80 40.34
N ALA A 1175 -4.33 21.77 39.13
CA ALA A 1175 -3.31 22.75 38.73
C ALA A 1175 -3.93 24.14 38.48
N VAL A 1176 -5.08 24.20 37.79
CA VAL A 1176 -5.81 25.45 37.53
C VAL A 1176 -6.40 26.06 38.82
N GLY A 1177 -6.68 25.24 39.84
CA GLY A 1177 -7.23 25.68 41.12
C GLY A 1177 -8.75 25.88 41.10
N LEU A 1178 -9.48 24.97 40.45
CA LEU A 1178 -10.94 25.07 40.27
C LEU A 1178 -11.73 24.74 41.56
N PRO A 1179 -12.96 25.27 41.72
CA PRO A 1179 -13.67 25.29 43.01
C PRO A 1179 -14.21 23.91 43.45
N LEU A 1180 -13.56 23.34 44.46
CA LEU A 1180 -13.90 22.06 45.09
C LEU A 1180 -15.36 21.99 45.57
N GLY A 1181 -15.97 20.81 45.42
CA GLY A 1181 -17.35 20.53 45.84
C GLY A 1181 -18.14 19.80 44.75
N VAL A 1182 -19.45 20.05 44.68
CA VAL A 1182 -20.31 19.53 43.59
C VAL A 1182 -19.80 19.90 42.18
N PRO A 1183 -19.26 21.12 41.92
CA PRO A 1183 -18.71 21.46 40.61
C PRO A 1183 -17.57 20.52 40.17
N ALA A 1184 -16.71 20.08 41.09
CA ALA A 1184 -15.63 19.15 40.80
C ALA A 1184 -16.14 17.80 40.25
N GLY A 1185 -17.15 17.22 40.91
CA GLY A 1185 -17.78 15.97 40.45
C GLY A 1185 -18.49 16.11 39.10
N TYR A 1186 -19.14 17.25 38.85
CA TYR A 1186 -19.74 17.55 37.56
C TYR A 1186 -18.68 17.71 36.44
N THR A 1187 -17.62 18.50 36.68
CA THR A 1187 -16.52 18.67 35.71
C THR A 1187 -15.83 17.35 35.39
N PHE A 1188 -15.60 16.48 36.38
CA PHE A 1188 -15.07 15.14 36.16
C PHE A 1188 -15.96 14.31 35.22
N LEU A 1189 -17.27 14.27 35.48
CA LEU A 1189 -18.23 13.56 34.64
C LEU A 1189 -18.25 14.12 33.20
N MET A 1190 -18.24 15.44 33.03
CA MET A 1190 -18.21 16.08 31.71
C MET A 1190 -16.90 15.79 30.96
N VAL A 1191 -15.74 15.81 31.63
CA VAL A 1191 -14.44 15.48 31.00
C VAL A 1191 -14.39 14.01 30.55
N LEU A 1192 -14.97 13.08 31.32
CA LEU A 1192 -15.10 11.67 30.92
C LEU A 1192 -16.02 11.52 29.69
N PHE A 1193 -17.21 12.12 29.71
CA PHE A 1193 -18.11 12.09 28.55
C PHE A 1193 -17.51 12.77 27.31
N PHE A 1194 -16.71 13.83 27.48
CA PHE A 1194 -16.01 14.49 26.39
C PHE A 1194 -14.96 13.60 25.74
N HIS A 1195 -14.16 12.86 26.53
CA HIS A 1195 -13.21 11.88 25.99
C HIS A 1195 -13.94 10.76 25.23
N LEU A 1196 -15.06 10.25 25.75
CA LEU A 1196 -15.89 9.24 25.09
C LEU A 1196 -16.52 9.76 23.78
N PHE A 1197 -17.03 11.00 23.79
CA PHE A 1197 -17.58 11.67 22.61
C PHE A 1197 -16.52 11.87 21.51
N SER A 1198 -15.31 12.32 21.87
CA SER A 1198 -14.24 12.53 20.89
C SER A 1198 -13.86 11.25 20.12
N THR A 1199 -13.89 10.07 20.79
CA THR A 1199 -13.67 8.78 20.13
C THR A 1199 -14.82 8.36 19.22
N SER A 1200 -16.07 8.43 19.68
CA SER A 1200 -17.21 7.99 18.86
C SER A 1200 -17.45 8.92 17.67
N TRP A 1201 -17.16 10.22 17.82
CA TRP A 1201 -17.21 11.18 16.73
C TRP A 1201 -16.14 10.90 15.66
N GLY A 1202 -14.92 10.53 16.07
CA GLY A 1202 -13.88 10.11 15.13
C GLY A 1202 -14.23 8.85 14.35
N GLN A 1203 -14.82 7.85 15.01
CA GLN A 1203 -15.33 6.64 14.35
C GLN A 1203 -16.50 6.96 13.39
N TRP A 1204 -17.36 7.93 13.73
CA TRP A 1204 -18.44 8.38 12.84
C TRP A 1204 -17.94 9.08 11.57
N ILE A 1205 -16.94 9.98 11.70
CA ILE A 1205 -16.31 10.64 10.54
C ILE A 1205 -15.61 9.60 9.65
N ALA A 1206 -14.88 8.66 10.25
CA ALA A 1206 -14.21 7.57 9.54
C ALA A 1206 -15.21 6.67 8.78
N ALA A 1207 -16.31 6.26 9.42
CA ALA A 1207 -17.34 5.42 8.82
C ALA A 1207 -18.10 6.10 7.66
N MET A 1208 -18.12 7.43 7.60
CA MET A 1208 -18.68 8.20 6.48
C MET A 1208 -17.66 8.45 5.35
N SER A 1209 -16.37 8.21 5.60
CA SER A 1209 -15.29 8.39 4.62
C SER A 1209 -15.05 7.12 3.78
N SER A 1210 -14.57 7.26 2.55
CA SER A 1210 -14.05 6.14 1.77
C SER A 1210 -12.63 5.74 2.16
N ASP A 1211 -11.84 6.69 2.66
CA ASP A 1211 -10.41 6.56 2.93
C ASP A 1211 -10.01 7.54 4.05
N ALA A 1212 -9.00 7.20 4.86
CA ALA A 1212 -8.61 7.96 6.04
C ALA A 1212 -8.15 9.39 5.70
N VAL A 1213 -7.42 9.58 4.59
CA VAL A 1213 -7.06 10.92 4.06
C VAL A 1213 -8.31 11.78 3.82
N MET A 1214 -9.43 11.18 3.40
CA MET A 1214 -10.68 11.93 3.21
C MET A 1214 -11.36 12.26 4.55
N ALA A 1215 -11.29 11.38 5.56
CA ALA A 1215 -11.74 11.69 6.92
C ALA A 1215 -10.93 12.84 7.54
N ALA A 1216 -9.60 12.81 7.41
CA ALA A 1216 -8.69 13.83 7.94
C ALA A 1216 -8.93 15.22 7.30
N ASN A 1217 -9.28 15.27 6.01
CA ASN A 1217 -9.66 16.51 5.33
C ASN A 1217 -11.09 17.00 5.67
N LEU A 1218 -11.97 16.11 6.14
CA LEU A 1218 -13.37 16.44 6.47
C LEU A 1218 -13.58 16.82 7.95
N MET A 1219 -12.77 16.26 8.87
CA MET A 1219 -12.81 16.58 10.31
C MET A 1219 -12.77 18.09 10.61
N PRO A 1220 -11.86 18.91 10.04
CA PRO A 1220 -11.78 20.33 10.37
C PRO A 1220 -13.09 21.08 10.12
N PHE A 1221 -13.85 20.73 9.07
CA PHE A 1221 -15.12 21.38 8.76
C PHE A 1221 -16.14 21.25 9.91
N PHE A 1222 -16.39 20.01 10.36
CA PHE A 1222 -17.36 19.79 11.45
C PHE A 1222 -16.89 20.40 12.78
N LEU A 1223 -15.61 20.20 13.09
CA LEU A 1223 -15.05 20.54 14.40
C LEU A 1223 -14.95 22.06 14.59
N ILE A 1224 -14.48 22.77 13.56
CA ILE A 1224 -14.35 24.23 13.59
C ILE A 1224 -15.72 24.94 13.66
N MET A 1225 -16.77 24.39 13.03
CA MET A 1225 -18.12 24.95 13.23
C MET A 1225 -18.56 24.83 14.69
N CYS A 1226 -18.31 23.70 15.36
CA CYS A 1226 -18.62 23.55 16.78
C CYS A 1226 -17.82 24.50 17.68
N GLU A 1227 -16.58 24.83 17.33
CA GLU A 1227 -15.75 25.76 18.10
C GLU A 1227 -16.12 27.24 17.89
N LEU A 1228 -16.42 27.66 16.65
CA LEU A 1228 -16.83 29.04 16.36
C LEU A 1228 -18.15 29.40 17.06
N PHE A 1229 -19.10 28.46 17.18
CA PHE A 1229 -20.40 28.69 17.82
C PHE A 1229 -20.46 28.35 19.31
N ASN A 1230 -19.31 28.10 19.98
CA ASN A 1230 -19.28 27.75 21.41
C ASN A 1230 -19.51 28.92 22.39
N GLY A 1231 -19.52 30.16 21.89
CA GLY A 1231 -19.77 31.37 22.69
C GLY A 1231 -18.56 31.97 23.43
N VAL A 1232 -17.37 31.35 23.36
CA VAL A 1232 -16.16 31.81 24.07
C VAL A 1232 -15.34 32.82 23.25
N LEU A 1233 -15.22 32.58 21.93
CA LEU A 1233 -14.50 33.48 21.01
C LEU A 1233 -15.36 34.67 20.55
N HIS A 1234 -16.67 34.46 20.50
CA HIS A 1234 -17.67 35.45 20.09
C HIS A 1234 -18.91 35.27 20.97
N PRO A 1235 -19.34 36.27 21.77
CA PRO A 1235 -20.54 36.16 22.60
C PRO A 1235 -21.80 35.91 21.75
N LYS A 1236 -22.77 35.12 22.27
CA LYS A 1236 -24.05 34.90 21.57
C LYS A 1236 -24.82 36.21 21.33
N GLU A 1237 -24.73 37.16 22.25
CA GLU A 1237 -25.41 38.46 22.16
C GLU A 1237 -24.87 39.35 21.02
N GLU A 1238 -23.62 39.12 20.59
CA GLU A 1238 -23.01 39.83 19.46
C GLU A 1238 -23.28 39.12 18.11
N MET A 1239 -23.75 37.87 18.10
CA MET A 1239 -23.93 37.10 16.86
C MET A 1239 -25.08 37.63 16.01
N GLY A 1240 -24.82 37.86 14.72
CA GLY A 1240 -25.83 38.31 13.77
C GLY A 1240 -27.05 37.38 13.72
N LEU A 1241 -28.25 37.96 13.63
CA LEU A 1241 -29.54 37.25 13.74
C LEU A 1241 -29.70 36.09 12.74
N TYR A 1242 -28.97 36.12 11.63
CA TYR A 1242 -28.95 35.13 10.57
C TYR A 1242 -28.08 33.88 10.87
N LEU A 1243 -27.26 33.93 11.93
CA LEU A 1243 -26.47 32.78 12.42
C LEU A 1243 -27.09 32.14 13.68
N SER A 1244 -27.84 32.91 14.48
CA SER A 1244 -28.47 32.41 15.71
C SER A 1244 -29.75 31.62 15.43
N ILE A 1245 -29.62 30.31 15.15
CA ILE A 1245 -30.76 29.36 15.03
C ILE A 1245 -31.35 29.03 16.42
N SER A 1246 -31.70 30.07 17.19
CA SER A 1246 -32.26 30.02 18.56
C SER A 1246 -32.61 31.44 19.03
N GLY A 1247 -33.84 31.92 18.78
CA GLY A 1247 -34.25 33.26 19.19
C GLY A 1247 -35.50 33.83 18.50
N GLY A 1248 -36.61 33.08 18.50
CA GLY A 1248 -37.96 33.61 18.30
C GLY A 1248 -38.80 33.39 19.55
#